data_AF-A0A8S1D829-F1
#
_entry.id   AF-A0A8S1D829-F1
#
_cell.length_a   1.000
_cell.length_b   1.000
_cell.length_c   1.000
_cell.angle_alpha   90.00
_cell.angle_beta   90.00
_cell.angle_gamma   90.00
#
_symmetry.space_group_name_H-M   'P 1'
#
loop_
_entity.id
_entity.type
_entity.pdbx_description
1 polymer ?
#
loop_
_entity_poly.entity_id
_entity_poly.type
_entity_poly.pdbx_seq_one_letter_code
_entity_poly.pdbx_strand_id
1 'polypeptide(L)'
;MSLFRSEDMALCQLFLQSEAAYSCVSELGELGLLQFRDLNPDVNAFQRKFVNEVRRCDEMERKLRYLEKEIRKDGIPMLDTGENPEAPQPREMIDLEATFEKLENELREVNQNAEALKRNYLELTELKHILRKTQVFFDEQEGGSSATESMTRALIPDDSIARQAAGPVQLGFVAGVILRERIPPFERMLWRACRGNVFLRQAEIETPLEDPATSDQVHKSVFIIFFQGDQLKSRVKKICEGFRATLYPCPEAPSDRREMAMGVMTRIEDLNTVLNQTQDHRHRVLAAAAKNITNWFIKVRKIKAIYHTLNLFNLDVTQKCLIAECWVPTEDLEQIQLALRRGTERSGSSVPPILNRMDTLENPPTYNKTNKFTSGFQHLVDAYGVASYREANPAPYTIITFPFLFAVMFGDLGHGILMASFAAYLVIKERTLGAKKIQSDVWNIFFGGRYIILLMGLFSMYTGMMYNDVFSKSLNIFGSNWRNNYDESTLMNSKALQLDPNSTAYFKYPYPFGLDPIWQVAENKIIFLNSYKMKISIIFGVFHMLFGVLLSLWNHVYFRDRLAIMCEFIPQIIFMCFLFLYMVLLMFIKWVNYSADTIDVKAGPYCAPSILITFINMVLFKSSKNPDVCDDWMYAGQGFLQKLLVVIALLCVPVMLLAKPIMIMRARKQHQPLMNAGHTNNAAENGDAGYQLDDSMQQVQPVPAHHDEEEDITEIFIHQGIHTIEYVLGSVSHTASYLRLWALSLAHARKSP
;
A
#
# COMPACT_ATOMS: atom_id res chain seq x y z
N MET A 1 25.52 -12.94 -10.80
CA MET A 1 24.14 -13.34 -11.21
C MET A 1 23.33 -13.49 -9.94
N SER A 2 22.73 -12.39 -9.50
CA SER A 2 22.31 -12.07 -8.12
C SER A 2 21.00 -12.69 -7.64
N LEU A 3 20.12 -13.14 -8.54
CA LEU A 3 18.73 -13.38 -8.11
C LEU A 3 18.54 -14.63 -7.24
N PHE A 4 19.48 -15.57 -7.28
CA PHE A 4 19.33 -16.87 -6.61
C PHE A 4 19.54 -16.79 -5.09
N ARG A 5 20.42 -15.90 -4.62
CA ARG A 5 20.75 -15.65 -3.22
C ARG A 5 21.12 -14.19 -3.05
N SER A 6 21.06 -13.68 -1.83
CA SER A 6 21.48 -12.32 -1.56
C SER A 6 22.95 -12.06 -1.94
N GLU A 7 23.21 -10.81 -2.30
CA GLU A 7 24.56 -10.31 -2.53
C GLU A 7 25.43 -10.42 -1.27
N ASP A 8 26.74 -10.56 -1.49
CA ASP A 8 27.71 -10.55 -0.41
C ASP A 8 27.89 -9.10 0.10
N MET A 9 27.71 -8.92 1.40
CA MET A 9 27.80 -7.66 2.11
C MET A 9 29.08 -7.59 2.93
N ALA A 10 29.68 -6.41 2.99
CA ALA A 10 30.76 -6.08 3.90
C ALA A 10 30.34 -4.91 4.79
N LEU A 11 30.65 -5.02 6.08
CA LEU A 11 30.59 -3.88 6.99
C LEU A 11 31.82 -3.02 6.71
N CYS A 12 31.61 -1.75 6.40
CA CYS A 12 32.67 -0.80 6.15
C CYS A 12 32.58 0.38 7.12
N GLN A 13 33.73 0.76 7.66
CA GLN A 13 33.91 1.97 8.46
C GLN A 13 34.46 3.08 7.58
N LEU A 14 33.82 4.23 7.65
CA LEU A 14 34.12 5.39 6.85
C LEU A 14 34.58 6.53 7.77
N PHE A 15 35.73 7.11 7.45
CA PHE A 15 36.25 8.32 8.10
C PHE A 15 36.13 9.50 7.15
N LEU A 16 35.34 10.50 7.55
CA LEU A 16 35.12 11.73 6.80
C LEU A 16 35.60 12.94 7.60
N GLN A 17 36.28 13.88 6.94
CA GLN A 17 36.52 15.19 7.53
C GLN A 17 35.21 16.01 7.54
N SER A 18 34.99 16.81 8.59
CA SER A 18 33.77 17.59 8.76
C SER A 18 33.41 18.50 7.58
N GLU A 19 34.41 19.07 6.90
CA GLU A 19 34.21 19.97 5.74
C GLU A 19 33.81 19.22 4.47
N ALA A 20 34.35 18.02 4.25
CA ALA A 20 34.05 17.19 3.08
C ALA A 20 32.82 16.29 3.28
N ALA A 21 32.37 16.10 4.53
CA ALA A 21 31.33 15.14 4.88
C ALA A 21 30.00 15.40 4.14
N TYR A 22 29.58 16.66 4.03
CA TYR A 22 28.34 17.00 3.32
C TYR A 22 28.39 16.60 1.83
N SER A 23 29.48 16.98 1.14
CA SER A 23 29.67 16.65 -0.28
C SER A 23 29.83 15.15 -0.50
N CYS A 24 30.55 14.45 0.38
CA CYS A 24 30.69 12.99 0.30
C CYS A 24 29.35 12.28 0.49
N VAL A 25 28.58 12.64 1.52
CA VAL A 25 27.25 12.03 1.77
C VAL A 25 26.27 12.34 0.64
N SER A 26 26.36 13.52 0.02
CA SER A 26 25.59 13.84 -1.18
C SER A 26 25.89 12.88 -2.33
N GLU A 27 27.16 12.70 -2.69
CA GLU A 27 27.56 11.80 -3.79
C GLU A 27 27.23 10.32 -3.47
N LEU A 28 27.40 9.91 -2.21
CA LEU A 28 26.99 8.57 -1.73
C LEU A 28 25.47 8.38 -1.83
N GLY A 29 24.69 9.42 -1.54
CA GLY A 29 23.23 9.42 -1.64
C GLY A 29 22.71 9.32 -3.07
N GLU A 30 23.37 9.96 -4.03
CA GLU A 30 23.04 9.83 -5.47
C GLU A 30 23.34 8.43 -6.00
N LEU A 31 24.36 7.75 -5.45
CA LEU A 31 24.70 6.37 -5.80
C LEU A 31 23.75 5.35 -5.15
N GLY A 32 23.37 5.56 -3.88
CA GLY A 32 22.27 4.82 -3.25
C GLY A 32 22.54 3.33 -2.93
N LEU A 33 23.80 2.93 -2.76
CA LEU A 33 24.20 1.53 -2.49
C LEU A 33 24.58 1.24 -1.03
N LEU A 34 24.56 2.25 -0.15
CA LEU A 34 25.00 2.12 1.23
C LEU A 34 23.83 2.19 2.21
N GLN A 35 23.87 1.34 3.23
CA GLN A 35 22.96 1.45 4.38
C GLN A 35 23.77 1.80 5.63
N PHE A 36 23.57 3.02 6.15
CA PHE A 36 24.23 3.47 7.37
C PHE A 36 23.62 2.83 8.62
N ARG A 37 24.49 2.52 9.58
CA ARG A 37 24.09 2.12 10.94
C ARG A 37 24.01 3.37 11.82
N ASP A 38 23.08 3.35 12.78
CA ASP A 38 23.06 4.37 13.83
C ASP A 38 24.14 4.04 14.86
N LEU A 39 25.17 4.87 14.94
CA LEU A 39 26.25 4.73 15.93
C LEU A 39 25.90 5.38 17.27
N ASN A 40 24.78 6.12 17.35
CA ASN A 40 24.38 6.87 18.53
C ASN A 40 22.97 6.45 19.03
N PRO A 41 22.72 5.17 19.35
CA PRO A 41 21.39 4.71 19.80
C PRO A 41 20.99 5.31 21.15
N ASP A 42 21.96 5.54 22.04
CA ASP A 42 21.72 6.06 23.39
C ASP A 42 21.49 7.58 23.43
N VAL A 43 21.75 8.27 22.30
CA VAL A 43 21.63 9.73 22.20
C VAL A 43 20.26 10.09 21.63
N ASN A 44 19.49 10.81 22.44
CA ASN A 44 18.19 11.34 22.03
C ASN A 44 18.30 12.23 20.79
N ALA A 45 17.26 12.21 19.97
CA ALA A 45 17.22 12.98 18.72
C ALA A 45 17.57 14.46 18.90
N PHE A 46 17.20 15.11 20.01
CA PHE A 46 17.49 16.54 20.28
C PHE A 46 18.94 16.85 20.67
N GLN A 47 19.68 15.86 21.15
CA GLN A 47 21.07 16.03 21.62
C GLN A 47 22.08 15.82 20.48
N ARG A 48 21.63 15.36 19.32
CA ARG A 48 22.48 15.16 18.15
C ARG A 48 22.97 16.50 17.59
N LYS A 49 24.15 16.50 16.97
CA LYS A 49 24.84 17.72 16.54
C LYS A 49 24.08 18.51 15.47
N PHE A 50 23.51 17.84 14.45
CA PHE A 50 22.91 18.48 13.29
C PHE A 50 21.39 18.66 13.40
N VAL A 51 20.85 18.80 14.62
CA VAL A 51 19.40 18.91 14.86
C VAL A 51 18.86 20.27 14.43
N ASN A 52 19.63 21.33 14.64
CA ASN A 52 19.23 22.67 14.28
C ASN A 52 19.07 22.81 12.76
N GLU A 53 19.94 22.16 12.00
CA GLU A 53 19.93 22.10 10.55
C GLU A 53 18.71 21.31 10.04
N VAL A 54 18.41 20.15 10.64
CA VAL A 54 17.19 19.39 10.32
C VAL A 54 15.94 20.21 10.61
N ARG A 55 15.89 20.90 11.77
CA ARG A 55 14.77 21.77 12.15
C ARG A 55 14.61 22.95 11.18
N ARG A 56 15.71 23.54 10.71
CA ARG A 56 15.69 24.59 9.69
C ARG A 56 15.13 24.07 8.37
N CYS A 57 15.53 22.87 7.93
CA CYS A 57 14.95 22.23 6.76
C CYS A 57 13.45 21.95 6.92
N ASP A 58 13.00 21.49 8.11
CA ASP A 58 11.59 21.27 8.42
C ASP A 58 10.77 22.55 8.35
N GLU A 59 11.34 23.67 8.82
CA GLU A 59 10.70 24.97 8.72
C GLU A 59 10.59 25.41 7.26
N MET A 60 11.64 25.27 6.46
CA MET A 60 11.58 25.53 5.01
C MET A 60 10.53 24.66 4.32
N GLU A 61 10.43 23.38 4.69
CA GLU A 61 9.39 22.47 4.17
C GLU A 61 7.98 22.94 4.57
N ARG A 62 7.80 23.44 5.81
CA ARG A 62 6.53 24.06 6.26
C ARG A 62 6.16 25.26 5.39
N LYS A 63 7.12 26.16 5.11
CA LYS A 63 6.92 27.34 4.25
C LYS A 63 6.52 26.92 2.83
N LEU A 64 7.19 25.93 2.26
CA LEU A 64 6.86 25.39 0.93
C LEU A 64 5.49 24.72 0.89
N ARG A 65 5.09 23.96 1.93
CA ARG A 65 3.74 23.36 2.03
C ARG A 65 2.64 24.42 2.11
N TYR A 66 2.91 25.54 2.79
CA TYR A 66 1.99 26.68 2.81
C TYR A 66 1.80 27.26 1.40
N LEU A 67 2.91 27.55 0.70
CA LEU A 67 2.87 28.04 -0.69
C LEU A 67 2.15 27.05 -1.62
N GLU A 68 2.43 25.75 -1.50
CA GLU A 68 1.77 24.70 -2.29
C GLU A 68 0.25 24.70 -2.07
N LYS A 69 -0.20 24.84 -0.82
CA LYS A 69 -1.62 24.90 -0.48
C LYS A 69 -2.30 26.11 -1.13
N GLU A 70 -1.66 27.27 -1.12
CA GLU A 70 -2.18 28.49 -1.76
C GLU A 70 -2.21 28.37 -3.28
N ILE A 71 -1.17 27.79 -3.91
CA ILE A 71 -1.13 27.51 -5.36
C ILE A 71 -2.28 26.57 -5.77
N ARG A 72 -2.53 25.50 -4.98
CA ARG A 72 -3.64 24.58 -5.24
C ARG A 72 -5.00 25.26 -5.08
N LYS A 73 -5.14 26.18 -4.11
CA LYS A 73 -6.37 26.94 -3.88
C LYS A 73 -6.73 27.81 -5.10
N ASP A 74 -5.73 28.41 -5.75
CA ASP A 74 -5.91 29.23 -6.95
C ASP A 74 -5.95 28.40 -8.26
N GLY A 75 -5.86 27.07 -8.18
CA GLY A 75 -5.99 26.18 -9.34
C GLY A 75 -4.85 26.28 -10.36
N ILE A 76 -3.70 26.81 -9.96
CA ILE A 76 -2.55 26.98 -10.85
C ILE A 76 -1.86 25.63 -11.07
N PRO A 77 -1.67 25.17 -12.32
CA PRO A 77 -0.98 23.91 -12.59
C PRO A 77 0.50 24.03 -12.21
N MET A 78 0.96 23.12 -11.36
CA MET A 78 2.38 23.01 -11.02
C MET A 78 3.11 22.27 -12.14
N LEU A 79 4.20 22.86 -12.64
CA LEU A 79 5.05 22.21 -13.63
C LEU A 79 6.01 21.26 -12.90
N ASP A 80 5.87 19.96 -13.16
CA ASP A 80 6.90 18.98 -12.82
C ASP A 80 7.81 18.84 -14.04
N THR A 81 9.01 19.41 -13.99
CA THR A 81 9.99 19.33 -15.08
C THR A 81 10.57 17.91 -15.21
N GLY A 82 10.31 17.02 -14.24
CA GLY A 82 10.88 15.67 -14.19
C GLY A 82 12.39 15.65 -13.98
N GLU A 83 13.02 16.81 -13.78
CA GLU A 83 14.43 16.95 -13.47
C GLU A 83 14.65 16.63 -11.99
N ASN A 84 15.66 15.81 -11.70
CA ASN A 84 16.06 15.52 -10.33
C ASN A 84 17.31 16.37 -10.04
N PRO A 85 17.17 17.59 -9.48
CA PRO A 85 18.30 18.47 -9.28
C PRO A 85 19.31 17.86 -8.29
N GLU A 86 20.60 18.11 -8.52
CA GLU A 86 21.65 17.77 -7.54
C GLU A 86 21.40 18.45 -6.19
N ALA A 87 21.89 17.84 -5.12
CA ALA A 87 21.82 18.44 -3.79
C ALA A 87 22.61 19.76 -3.79
N PRO A 88 22.00 20.87 -3.33
CA PRO A 88 22.66 22.16 -3.29
C PRO A 88 23.72 22.19 -2.18
N GLN A 89 24.70 23.09 -2.32
CA GLN A 89 25.70 23.32 -1.27
C GLN A 89 25.07 23.97 -0.03
N PRO A 90 25.65 23.79 1.17
CA PRO A 90 25.11 24.36 2.40
C PRO A 90 24.95 25.89 2.37
N ARG A 91 25.75 26.60 1.57
CA ARG A 91 25.62 28.06 1.41
C ARG A 91 24.33 28.46 0.70
N GLU A 92 23.94 27.74 -0.34
CA GLU A 92 22.70 27.98 -1.08
C GLU A 92 21.45 27.74 -0.23
N MET A 93 21.55 26.95 0.85
CA MET A 93 20.46 26.74 1.79
C MET A 93 20.00 28.06 2.44
N ILE A 94 20.94 28.95 2.78
CA ILE A 94 20.65 30.23 3.43
C ILE A 94 19.92 31.15 2.44
N ASP A 95 20.36 31.17 1.18
CA ASP A 95 19.71 31.95 0.13
C ASP A 95 18.29 31.44 -0.15
N LEU A 96 18.11 30.12 -0.18
CA LEU A 96 16.79 29.49 -0.31
C LEU A 96 15.89 29.83 0.88
N GLU A 97 16.40 29.79 2.11
CA GLU A 97 15.65 30.16 3.32
C GLU A 97 15.17 31.60 3.26
N ALA A 98 16.05 32.54 2.90
CA ALA A 98 15.72 33.95 2.77
C ALA A 98 14.67 34.20 1.66
N THR A 99 14.78 33.50 0.52
CA THR A 99 13.79 33.61 -0.56
C THR A 99 12.43 33.04 -0.15
N PHE A 100 12.38 31.90 0.54
CA PHE A 100 11.12 31.30 0.99
C PHE A 100 10.45 32.14 2.07
N GLU A 101 11.22 32.72 2.99
CA GLU A 101 10.69 33.61 4.02
C GLU A 101 10.13 34.90 3.41
N LYS A 102 10.84 35.50 2.45
CA LYS A 102 10.35 36.67 1.72
C LYS A 102 9.04 36.36 0.98
N LEU A 103 8.96 35.22 0.28
CA LEU A 103 7.76 34.80 -0.45
C LEU A 103 6.58 34.49 0.49
N GLU A 104 6.83 33.83 1.62
CA GLU A 104 5.78 33.56 2.64
C GLU A 104 5.24 34.87 3.21
N ASN A 105 6.13 35.79 3.59
CA ASN A 105 5.74 37.08 4.15
C ASN A 105 4.98 37.94 3.15
N GLU A 106 5.48 38.06 1.91
CA GLU A 106 4.80 38.81 0.84
C GLU A 106 3.40 38.22 0.58
N LEU A 107 3.27 36.90 0.48
CA LEU A 107 1.97 36.26 0.24
C LEU A 107 1.02 36.44 1.43
N ARG A 108 1.53 36.35 2.66
CA ARG A 108 0.73 36.53 3.87
C ARG A 108 0.21 37.96 3.99
N GLU A 109 1.04 38.95 3.71
CA GLU A 109 0.65 40.37 3.67
C GLU A 109 -0.38 40.63 2.58
N VAL A 110 -0.15 40.13 1.36
CA VAL A 110 -1.10 40.26 0.25
C VAL A 110 -2.43 39.60 0.58
N ASN A 111 -2.43 38.42 1.21
CA ASN A 111 -3.65 37.73 1.63
C ASN A 111 -4.40 38.49 2.72
N GLN A 112 -3.70 39.02 3.73
CA GLN A 112 -4.32 39.85 4.77
C GLN A 112 -4.94 41.13 4.19
N ASN A 113 -4.23 41.80 3.28
CA ASN A 113 -4.71 43.00 2.59
C ASN A 113 -5.91 42.67 1.69
N ALA A 114 -5.87 41.55 0.96
CA ALA A 114 -6.97 41.10 0.12
C ALA A 114 -8.22 40.76 0.95
N GLU A 115 -8.07 40.11 2.11
CA GLU A 115 -9.18 39.83 3.03
C GLU A 115 -9.80 41.12 3.57
N ALA A 116 -8.97 42.08 3.99
CA ALA A 116 -9.45 43.38 4.44
C ALA A 116 -10.18 44.16 3.33
N LEU A 117 -9.66 44.13 2.10
CA LEU A 117 -10.31 44.73 0.92
C LEU A 117 -11.64 44.03 0.59
N LYS A 118 -11.69 42.69 0.61
CA LYS A 118 -12.93 41.93 0.40
C LYS A 118 -13.97 42.25 1.45
N ARG A 119 -13.58 42.40 2.73
CA ARG A 119 -14.50 42.80 3.81
C ARG A 119 -15.07 44.20 3.57
N ASN A 120 -14.22 45.17 3.25
CA ASN A 120 -14.67 46.54 2.94
C ASN A 120 -15.57 46.57 1.69
N TYR A 121 -15.25 45.78 0.67
CA TYR A 121 -16.07 45.65 -0.53
C TYR A 121 -17.44 45.04 -0.22
N LEU A 122 -17.49 44.01 0.63
CA LEU A 122 -18.73 43.39 1.10
C LEU A 122 -19.59 44.41 1.85
N GLU A 123 -19.01 45.15 2.80
CA GLU A 123 -19.73 46.16 3.59
C GLU A 123 -20.33 47.27 2.71
N LEU A 124 -19.58 47.76 1.72
CA LEU A 124 -20.08 48.77 0.78
C LEU A 124 -21.13 48.20 -0.17
N THR A 125 -21.00 46.94 -0.59
CA THR A 125 -21.99 46.26 -1.43
C THR A 125 -23.31 46.08 -0.66
N GLU A 126 -23.24 45.68 0.61
CA GLU A 126 -24.41 45.65 1.50
C GLU A 126 -25.08 47.02 1.61
N LEU A 127 -24.29 48.07 1.84
CA LEU A 127 -24.79 49.45 1.90
C LEU A 127 -25.44 49.90 0.58
N LYS A 128 -24.84 49.57 -0.57
CA LYS A 128 -25.41 49.83 -1.91
C LYS A 128 -26.78 49.19 -2.08
N HIS A 129 -26.93 47.92 -1.67
CA HIS A 129 -28.21 47.23 -1.74
C HIS A 129 -29.25 47.83 -0.78
N ILE A 130 -28.84 48.22 0.44
CA ILE A 130 -29.69 48.94 1.38
C ILE A 130 -30.19 50.24 0.75
N LEU A 131 -29.31 51.11 0.26
CA LEU A 131 -29.69 52.41 -0.29
C LEU A 131 -30.63 52.26 -1.51
N ARG A 132 -30.39 51.27 -2.37
CA ARG A 132 -31.25 51.01 -3.54
C ARG A 132 -32.63 50.46 -3.16
N LYS A 133 -32.70 49.50 -2.23
CA LYS A 133 -33.99 48.89 -1.82
C LYS A 133 -34.78 49.79 -0.87
N THR A 134 -34.11 50.53 0.03
CA THR A 134 -34.74 51.56 0.88
C THR A 134 -35.39 52.65 0.05
N GLN A 135 -34.76 53.11 -1.05
CA GLN A 135 -35.39 54.06 -1.96
C GLN A 135 -36.74 53.57 -2.47
N VAL A 136 -36.82 52.31 -2.92
CA VAL A 136 -38.09 51.71 -3.37
C VAL A 136 -39.12 51.68 -2.25
N PHE A 137 -38.74 51.32 -1.03
CA PHE A 137 -39.65 51.28 0.12
C PHE A 137 -40.22 52.66 0.50
N PHE A 138 -39.41 53.73 0.39
CA PHE A 138 -39.86 55.10 0.65
C PHE A 138 -40.66 55.67 -0.54
N ASP A 139 -40.31 55.34 -1.79
CA ASP A 139 -41.05 55.78 -2.97
C ASP A 139 -42.45 55.12 -3.05
N GLU A 140 -42.56 53.83 -2.67
CA GLU A 140 -43.85 53.14 -2.48
C GLU A 140 -44.72 53.79 -1.38
N GLN A 141 -44.09 54.43 -0.39
CA GLN A 141 -44.78 55.13 0.70
C GLN A 141 -45.29 56.52 0.27
N GLU A 142 -44.57 57.22 -0.62
CA GLU A 142 -45.00 58.52 -1.17
C GLU A 142 -46.08 58.38 -2.28
N GLY A 143 -46.08 57.29 -3.04
CA GLY A 143 -47.05 57.05 -4.12
C GLY A 143 -48.45 56.59 -3.69
N GLY A 144 -48.65 56.26 -2.40
CA GLY A 144 -49.92 55.74 -1.88
C GLY A 144 -50.41 56.51 -0.66
N SER A 145 -51.19 57.58 -0.87
CA SER A 145 -51.77 58.44 0.19
C SER A 145 -52.66 57.73 1.23
N SER A 146 -52.84 56.40 1.16
CA SER A 146 -53.63 55.60 2.12
C SER A 146 -52.76 54.78 3.10
N ALA A 147 -51.47 54.53 2.80
CA ALA A 147 -50.63 53.65 3.63
C ALA A 147 -50.11 54.34 4.90
N THR A 148 -49.83 55.64 4.85
CA THR A 148 -49.33 56.42 5.98
C THR A 148 -50.37 56.53 7.10
N GLU A 149 -51.66 56.65 6.76
CA GLU A 149 -52.75 56.60 7.74
C GLU A 149 -52.86 55.22 8.40
N SER A 150 -52.66 54.13 7.64
CA SER A 150 -52.76 52.76 8.17
C SER A 150 -51.58 52.39 9.10
N MET A 151 -50.36 52.85 8.79
CA MET A 151 -49.18 52.63 9.65
C MET A 151 -49.25 53.43 10.95
N THR A 152 -49.69 54.68 10.89
CA THR A 152 -49.86 55.52 12.09
C THR A 152 -50.98 54.98 12.98
N ARG A 153 -52.03 54.39 12.38
CA ARG A 153 -53.15 53.77 13.09
C ARG A 153 -52.83 52.39 13.69
N ALA A 154 -51.85 51.67 13.16
CA ALA A 154 -51.40 50.38 13.72
C ALA A 154 -50.46 50.53 14.93
N LEU A 155 -49.78 51.68 15.08
CA LEU A 155 -48.83 51.95 16.15
C LEU A 155 -49.41 52.76 17.33
N ILE A 156 -50.59 53.37 17.15
CA ILE A 156 -51.29 54.14 18.18
C ILE A 156 -52.38 53.24 18.81
N PRO A 157 -52.36 52.96 20.13
CA PRO A 157 -53.47 52.31 20.81
C PRO A 157 -54.71 53.19 20.72
N ASP A 158 -55.87 52.58 20.48
CA ASP A 158 -57.17 53.21 20.24
C ASP A 158 -57.74 53.86 21.52
N ASP A 159 -57.04 54.88 22.05
CA ASP A 159 -57.50 55.68 23.19
C ASP A 159 -57.93 57.07 22.70
N SER A 160 -59.22 57.34 22.84
CA SER A 160 -59.99 58.30 22.05
C SER A 160 -59.99 59.74 22.58
N ILE A 161 -58.93 60.20 23.27
CA ILE A 161 -58.98 61.49 24.00
C ILE A 161 -57.90 62.52 23.62
N ALA A 162 -56.91 62.22 22.75
CA ALA A 162 -55.80 63.16 22.46
C ALA A 162 -55.67 63.61 20.98
N ARG A 163 -56.77 63.79 20.25
CA ARG A 163 -56.74 64.13 18.80
C ARG A 163 -56.53 65.60 18.43
N GLN A 164 -56.13 66.50 19.34
CA GLN A 164 -56.03 67.94 19.02
C GLN A 164 -54.66 68.59 19.19
N ALA A 165 -53.59 67.84 19.46
CA ALA A 165 -52.24 68.43 19.48
C ALA A 165 -51.14 67.40 19.15
N ALA A 166 -50.97 67.07 17.88
CA ALA A 166 -49.73 66.46 17.41
C ALA A 166 -49.46 66.93 15.97
N GLY A 167 -48.32 67.60 15.78
CA GLY A 167 -47.75 67.81 14.45
C GLY A 167 -47.37 66.48 13.78
N PRO A 168 -46.74 66.49 12.59
CA PRO A 168 -46.36 65.27 11.90
C PRO A 168 -45.53 64.38 12.82
N VAL A 169 -46.03 63.18 13.12
CA VAL A 169 -45.34 62.20 13.97
C VAL A 169 -44.19 61.60 13.16
N GLN A 170 -42.96 62.01 13.46
CA GLN A 170 -41.76 61.49 12.81
C GLN A 170 -41.42 60.11 13.39
N LEU A 171 -41.59 59.06 12.58
CA LEU A 171 -41.23 57.68 12.94
C LEU A 171 -39.72 57.49 12.79
N GLY A 172 -39.08 56.91 13.81
CA GLY A 172 -37.69 56.50 13.71
C GLY A 172 -37.58 55.17 12.96
N PHE A 173 -36.51 54.99 12.19
CA PHE A 173 -36.24 53.72 11.52
C PHE A 173 -34.80 53.24 11.69
N VAL A 174 -34.59 51.94 11.52
CA VAL A 174 -33.28 51.28 11.48
C VAL A 174 -33.25 50.35 10.27
N ALA A 175 -32.20 50.47 9.45
CA ALA A 175 -31.98 49.61 8.29
C ALA A 175 -30.73 48.73 8.50
N GLY A 176 -30.76 47.51 7.98
CA GLY A 176 -29.65 46.58 8.09
C GLY A 176 -29.76 45.40 7.14
N VAL A 177 -28.73 44.54 7.16
CA VAL A 177 -28.68 43.30 6.40
C VAL A 177 -28.58 42.12 7.36
N ILE A 178 -29.22 41.01 7.02
CA ILE A 178 -29.18 39.75 7.79
C ILE A 178 -29.20 38.55 6.84
N LEU A 179 -28.65 37.42 7.30
CA LEU A 179 -28.73 36.14 6.58
C LEU A 179 -30.19 35.71 6.41
N ARG A 180 -30.54 35.25 5.21
CA ARG A 180 -31.91 34.89 4.83
C ARG A 180 -32.51 33.83 5.76
N GLU A 181 -31.72 32.84 6.19
CA GLU A 181 -32.15 31.77 7.09
C GLU A 181 -32.58 32.27 8.48
N ARG A 182 -32.04 33.42 8.91
CA ARG A 182 -32.28 34.00 10.23
C ARG A 182 -33.46 34.96 10.27
N ILE A 183 -34.08 35.27 9.12
CA ILE A 183 -35.22 36.18 9.02
C ILE A 183 -36.45 35.70 9.82
N PRO A 184 -36.97 34.47 9.65
CA PRO A 184 -38.16 34.03 10.39
C PRO A 184 -38.02 34.01 11.92
N PRO A 185 -36.89 33.58 12.53
CA PRO A 185 -36.71 33.72 13.97
C PRO A 185 -36.48 35.19 14.40
N PHE A 186 -35.85 36.01 13.57
CA PHE A 186 -35.64 37.44 13.83
C PHE A 186 -36.97 38.20 13.93
N GLU A 187 -37.88 38.00 12.97
CA GLU A 187 -39.21 38.61 12.97
C GLU A 187 -40.04 38.20 14.19
N ARG A 188 -40.07 36.90 14.52
CA ARG A 188 -40.78 36.40 15.71
C ARG A 188 -40.26 37.01 17.01
N MET A 189 -38.94 37.20 17.13
CA MET A 189 -38.35 37.80 18.32
C MET A 189 -38.67 39.30 18.41
N LEU A 190 -38.60 40.02 17.28
CA LEU A 190 -38.95 41.44 17.19
C LEU A 190 -40.41 41.67 17.60
N TRP A 191 -41.34 40.85 17.08
CA TRP A 191 -42.76 40.89 17.41
C TRP A 191 -43.03 40.66 18.90
N ARG A 192 -42.41 39.62 19.48
CA ARG A 192 -42.57 39.26 20.91
C ARG A 192 -41.99 40.32 21.84
N ALA A 193 -40.79 40.83 21.56
CA ALA A 193 -40.11 41.79 22.43
C ALA A 193 -40.74 43.18 22.39
N CYS A 194 -41.29 43.58 21.24
CA CYS A 194 -41.87 44.91 21.04
C CYS A 194 -43.41 44.90 21.09
N ARG A 195 -44.05 43.76 21.40
CA ARG A 195 -45.50 43.58 21.52
C ARG A 195 -46.30 44.09 20.30
N GLY A 196 -45.73 43.95 19.09
CA GLY A 196 -46.36 44.40 17.85
C GLY A 196 -46.19 45.90 17.53
N ASN A 197 -45.54 46.70 18.39
CA ASN A 197 -45.35 48.15 18.18
C ASN A 197 -44.20 48.50 17.22
N VAL A 198 -43.85 47.58 16.32
CA VAL A 198 -42.72 47.70 15.41
C VAL A 198 -43.09 47.09 14.06
N PHE A 199 -42.85 47.83 12.99
CA PHE A 199 -43.18 47.42 11.63
C PHE A 199 -41.91 47.05 10.86
N LEU A 200 -41.83 45.80 10.40
CA LEU A 200 -40.69 45.25 9.65
C LEU A 200 -41.03 45.20 8.15
N ARG A 201 -40.17 45.78 7.32
CA ARG A 201 -40.13 45.59 5.87
C ARG A 201 -38.84 44.86 5.50
N GLN A 202 -38.92 43.94 4.56
CA GLN A 202 -37.76 43.18 4.09
C GLN A 202 -37.74 43.08 2.57
N ALA A 203 -36.54 43.11 1.99
CA ALA A 203 -36.27 42.85 0.58
C ALA A 203 -35.12 41.86 0.46
N GLU A 204 -35.28 40.89 -0.41
CA GLU A 204 -34.23 39.91 -0.69
C GLU A 204 -33.18 40.49 -1.64
N ILE A 205 -31.92 40.14 -1.42
CA ILE A 205 -30.83 40.40 -2.35
C ILE A 205 -30.72 39.18 -3.28
N GLU A 206 -31.00 39.38 -4.57
CA GLU A 206 -31.01 38.31 -5.57
C GLU A 206 -29.60 37.75 -5.82
N THR A 207 -28.59 38.60 -5.80
CA THR A 207 -27.19 38.22 -5.98
C THR A 207 -26.61 37.67 -4.67
N PRO A 208 -26.09 36.42 -4.66
CA PRO A 208 -25.37 35.92 -3.50
C PRO A 208 -24.10 36.75 -3.27
N LEU A 209 -23.76 36.98 -2.00
CA LEU A 209 -22.55 37.67 -1.59
C LEU A 209 -21.53 36.66 -1.08
N GLU A 210 -20.26 36.81 -1.44
CA GLU A 210 -19.19 35.95 -0.92
C GLU A 210 -18.82 36.39 0.49
N ASP A 211 -18.82 35.48 1.46
CA ASP A 211 -18.28 35.75 2.80
C ASP A 211 -16.75 35.77 2.74
N PRO A 212 -16.06 36.85 3.17
CA PRO A 212 -14.60 36.95 3.13
C PRO A 212 -13.88 35.86 3.95
N ALA A 213 -14.50 35.29 4.97
CA ALA A 213 -13.87 34.30 5.84
C ALA A 213 -13.99 32.85 5.33
N THR A 214 -15.14 32.49 4.75
CA THR A 214 -15.40 31.12 4.29
C THR A 214 -15.36 30.95 2.77
N SER A 215 -15.36 32.06 2.01
CA SER A 215 -15.55 32.08 0.56
C SER A 215 -16.85 31.41 0.09
N ASP A 216 -17.81 31.22 1.00
CA ASP A 216 -19.13 30.68 0.65
C ASP A 216 -20.02 31.78 0.09
N GLN A 217 -20.86 31.39 -0.88
CA GLN A 217 -21.90 32.24 -1.40
C GLN A 217 -23.10 32.23 -0.44
N VAL A 218 -23.30 33.34 0.26
CA VAL A 218 -24.39 33.51 1.22
C VAL A 218 -25.48 34.42 0.68
N HIS A 219 -26.74 33.99 0.86
CA HIS A 219 -27.91 34.81 0.55
C HIS A 219 -28.27 35.67 1.76
N LYS A 220 -28.28 36.98 1.54
CA LYS A 220 -28.63 37.98 2.54
C LYS A 220 -29.90 38.73 2.12
N SER A 221 -30.62 39.25 3.11
CA SER A 221 -31.81 40.07 2.92
C SER A 221 -31.64 41.41 3.65
N VAL A 222 -32.09 42.47 3.01
CA VAL A 222 -32.19 43.81 3.59
C VAL A 222 -33.47 43.91 4.39
N PHE A 223 -33.41 44.56 5.55
CA PHE A 223 -34.60 44.89 6.33
C PHE A 223 -34.60 46.35 6.77
N ILE A 224 -35.80 46.89 6.97
CA ILE A 224 -36.06 48.20 7.55
C ILE A 224 -37.10 48.03 8.65
N ILE A 225 -36.81 48.57 9.81
CA ILE A 225 -37.69 48.50 10.97
C ILE A 225 -38.12 49.92 11.34
N PHE A 226 -39.42 50.16 11.36
CA PHE A 226 -40.02 51.41 11.82
C PHE A 226 -40.54 51.26 13.25
N PHE A 227 -40.25 52.25 14.11
CA PHE A 227 -40.64 52.27 15.51
C PHE A 227 -40.86 53.71 16.00
N GLN A 228 -41.59 53.85 17.11
CA GLN A 228 -41.84 55.14 17.76
C GLN A 228 -41.21 55.17 19.16
N GLY A 229 -40.29 56.11 19.39
CA GLY A 229 -39.64 56.34 20.68
C GLY A 229 -38.28 55.67 20.90
N ASP A 230 -37.43 56.31 21.72
CA ASP A 230 -36.03 55.93 21.90
C ASP A 230 -35.80 54.63 22.70
N GLN A 231 -36.72 54.29 23.60
CA GLN A 231 -36.61 53.04 24.36
C GLN A 231 -36.72 51.81 23.44
N LEU A 232 -37.63 51.85 22.46
CA LEU A 232 -37.78 50.79 21.45
C LEU A 232 -36.55 50.75 20.52
N LYS A 233 -36.01 51.90 20.10
CA LYS A 233 -34.76 51.98 19.32
C LYS A 233 -33.62 51.19 19.97
N SER A 234 -33.40 51.37 21.27
CA SER A 234 -32.33 50.68 22.01
C SER A 234 -32.55 49.16 22.09
N ARG A 235 -33.82 48.71 22.22
CA ARG A 235 -34.17 47.27 22.25
C ARG A 235 -34.02 46.63 20.88
N VAL A 236 -34.48 47.30 19.81
CA VAL A 236 -34.34 46.83 18.43
C VAL A 236 -32.86 46.70 18.06
N LYS A 237 -32.01 47.67 18.39
CA LYS A 237 -30.56 47.56 18.16
C LYS A 237 -29.94 46.34 18.84
N LYS A 238 -30.26 46.09 20.11
CA LYS A 238 -29.78 44.89 20.84
C LYS A 238 -30.25 43.58 20.21
N ILE A 239 -31.47 43.55 19.69
CA ILE A 239 -32.01 42.39 18.96
C ILE A 239 -31.24 42.17 17.65
N CYS A 240 -30.99 43.23 16.87
CA CYS A 240 -30.19 43.18 15.65
C CYS A 240 -28.77 42.67 15.92
N GLU A 241 -28.10 43.19 16.95
CA GLU A 241 -26.78 42.72 17.38
C GLU A 241 -26.80 41.24 17.80
N GLY A 242 -27.81 40.80 18.56
CA GLY A 242 -27.96 39.41 19.01
C GLY A 242 -28.10 38.40 17.86
N PHE A 243 -28.74 38.79 16.74
CA PHE A 243 -28.86 37.95 15.54
C PHE A 243 -27.68 38.08 14.56
N ARG A 244 -26.69 38.93 14.89
CA ARG A 244 -25.55 39.30 14.02
C ARG A 244 -25.99 39.99 12.72
N ALA A 245 -26.99 40.86 12.80
CA ALA A 245 -27.35 41.74 11.69
C ALA A 245 -26.41 42.95 11.62
N THR A 246 -25.97 43.30 10.42
CA THR A 246 -25.14 44.49 10.16
C THR A 246 -26.05 45.70 9.98
N LEU A 247 -25.89 46.71 10.83
CA LEU A 247 -26.69 47.95 10.81
C LEU A 247 -25.95 49.05 10.06
N TYR A 248 -26.64 49.73 9.15
CA TYR A 248 -26.06 50.79 8.34
C TYR A 248 -26.81 52.12 8.54
N PRO A 249 -26.10 53.27 8.56
CA PRO A 249 -26.74 54.57 8.60
C PRO A 249 -27.41 54.86 7.25
N CYS A 250 -28.69 55.19 7.27
CA CYS A 250 -29.46 55.56 6.08
C CYS A 250 -30.10 56.94 6.31
N PRO A 251 -29.72 57.99 5.55
CA PRO A 251 -30.29 59.33 5.68
C PRO A 251 -31.81 59.34 5.41
N GLU A 252 -32.54 60.24 6.07
CA GLU A 252 -34.00 60.36 5.85
C GLU A 252 -34.31 61.08 4.52
N ALA A 253 -33.54 62.14 4.22
CA ALA A 253 -33.73 62.95 3.02
C ALA A 253 -33.43 62.16 1.72
N PRO A 254 -34.31 62.23 0.70
CA PRO A 254 -34.10 61.54 -0.57
C PRO A 254 -32.87 62.08 -1.34
N SER A 255 -32.57 63.37 -1.23
CA SER A 255 -31.39 64.01 -1.83
C SER A 255 -30.09 63.39 -1.30
N ASP A 256 -29.98 63.32 0.02
CA ASP A 256 -28.76 62.90 0.73
C ASP A 256 -28.53 61.39 0.56
N ARG A 257 -29.62 60.60 0.45
CA ARG A 257 -29.56 59.18 0.08
C ARG A 257 -29.02 58.97 -1.33
N ARG A 258 -29.44 59.78 -2.30
CA ARG A 258 -28.93 59.70 -3.68
C ARG A 258 -27.45 60.09 -3.75
N GLU A 259 -27.06 61.14 -3.04
CA GLU A 259 -25.65 61.56 -2.94
C GLU A 259 -24.78 60.47 -2.29
N MET A 260 -25.22 59.90 -1.16
CA MET A 260 -24.54 58.79 -0.51
C MET A 260 -24.46 57.56 -1.41
N ALA A 261 -25.52 57.24 -2.15
CA ALA A 261 -25.53 56.10 -3.08
C ALA A 261 -24.52 56.30 -4.23
N MET A 262 -24.44 57.50 -4.81
CA MET A 262 -23.45 57.83 -5.84
C MET A 262 -22.02 57.72 -5.28
N GLY A 263 -21.76 58.27 -4.08
CA GLY A 263 -20.46 58.18 -3.43
C GLY A 263 -20.05 56.75 -3.02
N VAL A 264 -21.01 55.88 -2.70
CA VAL A 264 -20.75 54.45 -2.45
C VAL A 264 -20.46 53.71 -3.75
N MET A 265 -21.16 54.02 -4.85
CA MET A 265 -20.90 53.40 -6.15
C MET A 265 -19.48 53.69 -6.66
N THR A 266 -19.03 54.95 -6.58
CA THR A 266 -17.66 55.31 -7.00
C THR A 266 -16.60 54.60 -6.17
N ARG A 267 -16.77 54.54 -4.84
CA ARG A 267 -15.86 53.79 -3.96
C ARG A 267 -15.83 52.29 -4.24
N ILE A 268 -16.96 51.69 -4.60
CA ILE A 268 -17.03 50.28 -5.00
C ILE A 268 -16.24 50.06 -6.28
N GLU A 269 -16.36 50.95 -7.26
CA GLU A 269 -15.59 50.89 -8.51
C GLU A 269 -14.08 51.01 -8.22
N ASP A 270 -13.67 52.00 -7.43
CA ASP A 270 -12.27 52.18 -7.02
C ASP A 270 -11.73 50.93 -6.30
N LEU A 271 -12.45 50.40 -5.30
CA LEU A 271 -12.04 49.20 -4.59
C LEU A 271 -11.99 47.96 -5.49
N ASN A 272 -12.89 47.84 -6.46
CA ASN A 272 -12.87 46.74 -7.41
C ASN A 272 -11.61 46.79 -8.28
N THR A 273 -11.19 47.98 -8.72
CA THR A 273 -9.92 48.12 -9.45
C THR A 273 -8.71 47.71 -8.62
N VAL A 274 -8.66 48.11 -7.34
CA VAL A 274 -7.58 47.72 -6.41
C VAL A 274 -7.61 46.23 -6.10
N LEU A 275 -8.80 45.65 -5.93
CA LEU A 275 -8.97 44.22 -5.67
C LEU A 275 -8.45 43.39 -6.86
N ASN A 276 -8.80 43.78 -8.08
CA ASN A 276 -8.32 43.12 -9.30
C ASN A 276 -6.78 43.23 -9.42
N GLN A 277 -6.22 44.42 -9.20
CA GLN A 277 -4.75 44.60 -9.21
C GLN A 277 -4.04 43.75 -8.14
N THR A 278 -4.63 43.64 -6.95
CA THR A 278 -4.10 42.84 -5.84
C THR A 278 -4.17 41.34 -6.18
N GLN A 279 -5.29 40.88 -6.76
CA GLN A 279 -5.45 39.51 -7.22
C GLN A 279 -4.48 39.17 -8.36
N ASP A 280 -4.29 40.07 -9.32
CA ASP A 280 -3.33 39.90 -10.42
C ASP A 280 -1.89 39.84 -9.91
N HIS A 281 -1.52 40.71 -8.96
CA HIS A 281 -0.22 40.66 -8.31
C HIS A 281 0.00 39.31 -7.61
N ARG A 282 -0.98 38.88 -6.80
CA ARG A 282 -0.96 37.59 -6.12
C ARG A 282 -0.82 36.43 -7.10
N HIS A 283 -1.61 36.41 -8.17
CA HIS A 283 -1.57 35.37 -9.19
C HIS A 283 -0.21 35.32 -9.89
N ARG A 284 0.40 36.47 -10.21
CA ARG A 284 1.75 36.53 -10.80
C ARG A 284 2.82 35.96 -9.87
N VAL A 285 2.78 36.31 -8.57
CA VAL A 285 3.72 35.78 -7.57
C VAL A 285 3.56 34.26 -7.42
N LEU A 286 2.32 33.79 -7.29
CA LEU A 286 2.01 32.36 -7.19
C LEU A 286 2.41 31.60 -8.47
N ALA A 287 2.17 32.16 -9.65
CA ALA A 287 2.55 31.55 -10.93
C ALA A 287 4.08 31.49 -11.11
N ALA A 288 4.82 32.49 -10.62
CA ALA A 288 6.27 32.46 -10.60
C ALA A 288 6.81 31.38 -9.63
N ALA A 289 6.22 31.27 -8.44
CA ALA A 289 6.55 30.24 -7.46
C ALA A 289 6.20 28.81 -7.95
N ALA A 290 5.05 28.65 -8.60
CA ALA A 290 4.54 27.36 -9.09
C ALA A 290 5.45 26.68 -10.13
N LYS A 291 6.29 27.45 -10.83
CA LYS A 291 7.29 26.91 -11.76
C LYS A 291 8.43 26.18 -11.07
N ASN A 292 8.82 26.62 -9.86
CA ASN A 292 10.01 26.14 -9.16
C ASN A 292 9.70 25.35 -7.88
N ILE A 293 8.45 25.35 -7.42
CA ILE A 293 8.04 24.75 -6.14
C ILE A 293 8.43 23.27 -6.02
N THR A 294 8.28 22.50 -7.09
CA THR A 294 8.63 21.07 -7.17
C THR A 294 10.14 20.86 -6.97
N ASN A 295 10.96 21.64 -7.68
CA ASN A 295 12.42 21.62 -7.54
C ASN A 295 12.88 22.06 -6.16
N TRP A 296 12.25 23.09 -5.58
CA TRP A 296 12.53 23.54 -4.21
C TRP A 296 12.23 22.46 -3.18
N PHE A 297 11.11 21.73 -3.32
CA PHE A 297 10.81 20.59 -2.46
C PHE A 297 11.87 19.49 -2.56
N ILE A 298 12.29 19.12 -3.78
CA ILE A 298 13.31 18.09 -3.98
C ILE A 298 14.63 18.51 -3.31
N LYS A 299 15.08 19.75 -3.54
CA LYS A 299 16.30 20.28 -2.93
C LYS A 299 16.25 20.26 -1.40
N VAL A 300 15.19 20.80 -0.79
CA VAL A 300 15.05 20.83 0.68
C VAL A 300 14.99 19.42 1.26
N ARG A 301 14.28 18.48 0.61
CA ARG A 301 14.23 17.08 1.06
C ARG A 301 15.58 16.38 0.96
N LYS A 302 16.35 16.63 -0.11
CA LYS A 302 17.73 16.10 -0.24
C LYS A 302 18.64 16.62 0.87
N ILE A 303 18.64 17.94 1.13
CA ILE A 303 19.42 18.54 2.23
C ILE A 303 19.04 17.93 3.58
N LYS A 304 17.73 17.81 3.86
CA LYS A 304 17.20 17.21 5.08
C LYS A 304 17.66 15.76 5.24
N ALA A 305 17.61 14.97 4.16
CA ALA A 305 18.09 13.59 4.17
C ALA A 305 19.60 13.51 4.47
N ILE A 306 20.42 14.40 3.89
CA ILE A 306 21.86 14.45 4.16
C ILE A 306 22.13 14.75 5.64
N TYR A 307 21.50 15.77 6.22
CA TYR A 307 21.69 16.09 7.65
C TYR A 307 21.13 15.01 8.57
N HIS A 308 20.05 14.34 8.17
CA HIS A 308 19.54 13.19 8.91
C HIS A 308 20.54 12.02 8.90
N THR A 309 21.17 11.73 7.77
CA THR A 309 22.23 10.72 7.66
C THR A 309 23.48 11.11 8.46
N LEU A 310 23.90 12.38 8.41
CA LEU A 310 25.02 12.88 9.21
C LEU A 310 24.77 12.77 10.72
N ASN A 311 23.50 12.79 11.16
CA ASN A 311 23.12 12.57 12.56
C ASN A 311 23.23 11.10 13.02
N LEU A 312 23.44 10.15 12.10
CA LEU A 312 23.72 8.75 12.43
C LEU A 312 25.21 8.52 12.73
N PHE A 313 26.07 9.47 12.35
CA PHE A 313 27.53 9.33 12.45
C PHE A 313 28.01 9.67 13.86
N ASN A 314 29.06 8.98 14.29
CA ASN A 314 29.73 9.31 15.54
C ASN A 314 30.77 10.42 15.30
N LEU A 315 30.95 11.28 16.29
CA LEU A 315 31.96 12.33 16.28
C LEU A 315 33.20 11.82 17.00
N ASP A 316 34.34 11.94 16.36
CA ASP A 316 35.62 11.66 17.02
C ASP A 316 35.87 12.66 18.17
N VAL A 317 36.68 12.27 19.15
CA VAL A 317 37.05 13.07 20.35
C VAL A 317 37.63 14.43 19.93
N THR A 318 38.29 14.48 18.77
CA THR A 318 38.87 15.71 18.21
C THR A 318 37.86 16.63 17.50
N GLN A 319 36.61 16.20 17.33
CA GLN A 319 35.51 16.87 16.61
C GLN A 319 35.76 17.25 15.14
N LYS A 320 36.92 16.90 14.58
CA LYS A 320 37.31 17.22 13.20
C LYS A 320 36.93 16.14 12.19
N CYS A 321 36.73 14.93 12.68
CA CYS A 321 36.38 13.75 11.87
C CYS A 321 35.05 13.16 12.32
N LEU A 322 34.29 12.65 11.35
CA LEU A 322 33.06 11.89 11.50
C LEU A 322 33.37 10.44 11.14
N ILE A 323 32.88 9.53 11.99
CA ILE A 323 32.99 8.08 11.80
C ILE A 323 31.60 7.57 11.47
N ALA A 324 31.49 6.80 10.40
CA ALA A 324 30.25 6.15 10.00
C ALA A 324 30.49 4.67 9.76
N GLU A 325 29.54 3.83 10.17
CA GLU A 325 29.50 2.42 9.79
C GLU A 325 28.39 2.21 8.78
N CYS A 326 28.68 1.45 7.73
CA CYS A 326 27.72 1.18 6.68
C CYS A 326 27.87 -0.23 6.10
N TRP A 327 26.73 -0.81 5.73
CA TRP A 327 26.68 -2.04 4.95
C TRP A 327 26.77 -1.72 3.46
N VAL A 328 27.66 -2.44 2.78
CA VAL A 328 27.99 -2.22 1.37
C VAL A 328 28.11 -3.55 0.63
N PRO A 329 27.53 -3.70 -0.57
CA PRO A 329 27.78 -4.85 -1.42
C PRO A 329 29.27 -4.94 -1.81
N THR A 330 29.88 -6.11 -1.65
CA THR A 330 31.32 -6.28 -1.93
C THR A 330 31.68 -6.02 -3.39
N GLU A 331 30.76 -6.27 -4.32
CA GLU A 331 30.97 -6.01 -5.76
C GLU A 331 31.08 -4.51 -6.08
N ASP A 332 30.44 -3.64 -5.29
CA ASP A 332 30.26 -2.22 -5.62
C ASP A 332 31.19 -1.28 -4.81
N LEU A 333 32.13 -1.85 -4.05
CA LEU A 333 33.10 -1.11 -3.22
C LEU A 333 33.93 -0.09 -4.02
N GLU A 334 34.37 -0.44 -5.23
CA GLU A 334 35.17 0.46 -6.07
C GLU A 334 34.37 1.70 -6.51
N GLN A 335 33.08 1.52 -6.82
CA GLN A 335 32.21 2.63 -7.23
C GLN A 335 32.02 3.62 -6.09
N ILE A 336 31.91 3.12 -4.86
CA ILE A 336 31.77 3.93 -3.65
C ILE A 336 33.05 4.71 -3.36
N GLN A 337 34.23 4.08 -3.47
CA GLN A 337 35.50 4.78 -3.32
C GLN A 337 35.66 5.90 -4.36
N LEU A 338 35.21 5.68 -5.60
CA LEU A 338 35.23 6.71 -6.64
C LEU A 338 34.29 7.87 -6.31
N ALA A 339 33.08 7.59 -5.81
CA ALA A 339 32.13 8.63 -5.37
C ALA A 339 32.68 9.47 -4.21
N LEU A 340 33.31 8.82 -3.23
CA LEU A 340 33.99 9.46 -2.11
C LEU A 340 35.11 10.41 -2.56
N ARG A 341 35.92 10.00 -3.54
CA ARG A 341 36.97 10.86 -4.13
C ARG A 341 36.37 12.09 -4.80
N ARG A 342 35.31 11.93 -5.60
CA ARG A 342 34.61 13.07 -6.24
C ARG A 342 34.06 14.05 -5.20
N GLY A 343 33.44 13.55 -4.13
CA GLY A 343 32.91 14.38 -3.05
C GLY A 343 34.02 15.19 -2.35
N THR A 344 35.20 14.60 -2.19
CA THR A 344 36.37 15.25 -1.58
C THR A 344 36.94 16.33 -2.50
N GLU A 345 37.13 16.03 -3.79
CA GLU A 345 37.59 16.99 -4.80
C GLU A 345 36.65 18.20 -4.90
N ARG A 346 35.32 17.97 -4.86
CA ARG A 346 34.31 19.03 -4.90
C ARG A 346 34.35 19.95 -3.67
N SER A 347 34.72 19.40 -2.51
CA SER A 347 34.89 20.18 -1.27
C SER A 347 36.21 20.96 -1.21
N GLY A 348 37.18 20.63 -2.05
CA GLY A 348 38.53 21.20 -2.00
C GLY A 348 39.37 20.74 -0.81
N SER A 349 38.91 19.72 -0.06
CA SER A 349 39.70 19.15 1.03
C SER A 349 40.88 18.34 0.50
N SER A 350 42.00 18.40 1.22
CA SER A 350 43.23 17.66 0.92
C SER A 350 43.26 16.26 1.55
N VAL A 351 42.36 15.96 2.50
CA VAL A 351 42.36 14.67 3.21
C VAL A 351 41.45 13.68 2.48
N PRO A 352 41.98 12.57 1.95
CA PRO A 352 41.15 11.56 1.31
C PRO A 352 40.31 10.82 2.37
N PRO A 353 39.05 10.49 2.05
CA PRO A 353 38.19 9.70 2.91
C PRO A 353 38.73 8.27 2.98
N ILE A 354 38.73 7.70 4.18
CA ILE A 354 39.23 6.35 4.41
C ILE A 354 38.03 5.42 4.55
N LEU A 355 37.98 4.39 3.71
CA LEU A 355 37.00 3.31 3.77
C LEU A 355 37.72 2.03 4.19
N ASN A 356 37.48 1.58 5.42
CA ASN A 356 38.06 0.34 5.95
C ASN A 356 37.01 -0.76 6.01
N ARG A 357 37.37 -2.00 5.65
CA ARG A 357 36.50 -3.15 5.82
C ARG A 357 36.64 -3.69 7.23
N MET A 358 35.52 -3.92 7.90
CA MET A 358 35.47 -4.53 9.22
C MET A 358 34.88 -5.93 9.13
N ASP A 359 35.44 -6.83 9.94
CA ASP A 359 34.83 -8.12 10.21
C ASP A 359 33.85 -7.96 11.37
N THR A 360 32.64 -8.50 11.20
CA THR A 360 31.58 -8.49 12.21
C THR A 360 30.86 -9.82 12.23
N LEU A 361 30.31 -10.16 13.38
CA LEU A 361 29.47 -11.33 13.59
C LEU A 361 27.97 -11.03 13.44
N GLU A 362 27.61 -9.75 13.26
CA GLU A 362 26.22 -9.35 13.05
C GLU A 362 25.70 -9.78 11.67
N ASN A 363 24.41 -10.10 11.61
CA ASN A 363 23.74 -10.48 10.37
C ASN A 363 23.63 -9.27 9.41
N PRO A 364 24.22 -9.35 8.20
CA PRO A 364 24.12 -8.29 7.22
C PRO A 364 22.70 -8.17 6.63
N PRO A 365 22.35 -7.01 6.03
CA PRO A 365 21.09 -6.85 5.32
C PRO A 365 21.04 -7.69 4.04
N THR A 366 19.85 -8.20 3.72
CA THR A 366 19.59 -8.97 2.50
C THR A 366 19.34 -8.03 1.33
N TYR A 367 20.18 -8.11 0.29
CA TYR A 367 20.00 -7.36 -0.95
C TYR A 367 19.97 -8.30 -2.16
N ASN A 368 18.89 -8.20 -2.94
CA ASN A 368 18.70 -8.96 -4.17
C ASN A 368 18.65 -7.96 -5.35
N LYS A 369 19.58 -8.03 -6.31
CA LYS A 369 19.55 -7.13 -7.47
C LYS A 369 18.35 -7.48 -8.35
N THR A 370 17.35 -6.59 -8.38
CA THR A 370 16.16 -6.76 -9.21
C THR A 370 16.24 -5.97 -10.51
N ASN A 371 15.81 -6.59 -11.60
CA ASN A 371 15.57 -5.91 -12.86
C ASN A 371 14.12 -5.42 -12.93
N LYS A 372 13.81 -4.62 -13.96
CA LYS A 372 12.45 -4.16 -14.25
C LYS A 372 11.40 -5.29 -14.28
N PHE A 373 11.79 -6.47 -14.77
CA PHE A 373 10.92 -7.65 -14.82
C PHE A 373 10.77 -8.35 -13.46
N THR A 374 11.85 -8.51 -12.71
CA THR A 374 11.86 -9.29 -11.46
C THR A 374 11.41 -8.50 -10.23
N SER A 375 11.47 -7.16 -10.28
CA SER A 375 11.06 -6.28 -9.18
C SER A 375 9.64 -6.56 -8.67
N GLY A 376 8.66 -6.69 -9.57
CA GLY A 376 7.27 -6.97 -9.17
C GLY A 376 7.11 -8.33 -8.45
N PHE A 377 7.84 -9.36 -8.90
CA PHE A 377 7.83 -10.67 -8.25
C PHE A 377 8.60 -10.66 -6.92
N GLN A 378 9.68 -9.90 -6.83
CA GLN A 378 10.43 -9.74 -5.59
C GLN A 378 9.58 -9.04 -4.52
N HIS A 379 8.90 -7.95 -4.87
CA HIS A 379 7.98 -7.27 -3.94
C HIS A 379 6.84 -8.17 -3.46
N LEU A 380 6.35 -9.09 -4.31
CA LEU A 380 5.34 -10.08 -3.90
C LEU A 380 5.89 -11.06 -2.85
N VAL A 381 7.14 -11.47 -2.97
CA VAL A 381 7.81 -12.36 -2.02
C VAL A 381 8.14 -11.60 -0.73
N ASP A 382 8.73 -10.41 -0.84
CA ASP A 382 9.12 -9.57 0.30
C ASP A 382 7.90 -9.13 1.15
N ALA A 383 6.71 -9.05 0.54
CA ALA A 383 5.47 -8.76 1.25
C ALA A 383 5.05 -9.86 2.24
N TYR A 384 5.48 -11.11 2.01
CA TYR A 384 5.29 -12.19 2.98
C TYR A 384 6.35 -12.14 4.09
N GLY A 385 7.60 -11.86 3.71
CA GLY A 385 8.71 -11.67 4.62
C GLY A 385 10.03 -11.50 3.87
N VAL A 386 10.97 -10.76 4.47
CA VAL A 386 12.31 -10.59 3.91
C VAL A 386 13.13 -11.85 4.24
N ALA A 387 13.76 -12.43 3.22
CA ALA A 387 14.61 -13.61 3.38
C ALA A 387 15.85 -13.32 4.24
N SER A 388 16.35 -14.35 4.92
CA SER A 388 17.59 -14.23 5.71
C SER A 388 18.81 -14.07 4.79
N TYR A 389 19.91 -13.55 5.36
CA TYR A 389 21.12 -13.28 4.60
C TYR A 389 21.69 -14.57 4.00
N ARG A 390 21.99 -14.54 2.70
CA ARG A 390 22.49 -15.64 1.86
C ARG A 390 21.57 -16.87 1.74
N GLU A 391 20.31 -16.72 2.13
CA GLU A 391 19.27 -17.72 1.87
C GLU A 391 18.92 -17.81 0.38
N ALA A 392 18.49 -19.00 -0.07
CA ALA A 392 17.93 -19.17 -1.40
C ALA A 392 16.66 -18.33 -1.56
N ASN A 393 16.69 -17.38 -2.50
CA ASN A 393 15.55 -16.52 -2.80
C ASN A 393 14.42 -17.34 -3.46
N PRO A 394 13.17 -17.27 -2.97
CA PRO A 394 12.03 -17.91 -3.63
C PRO A 394 11.65 -17.27 -4.98
N ALA A 395 11.97 -15.98 -5.19
CA ALA A 395 11.50 -15.20 -6.33
C ALA A 395 11.76 -15.81 -7.72
N PRO A 396 12.94 -16.38 -8.03
CA PRO A 396 13.19 -17.02 -9.33
C PRO A 396 12.17 -18.10 -9.69
N TYR A 397 11.71 -18.85 -8.68
CA TYR A 397 10.73 -19.92 -8.86
C TYR A 397 9.32 -19.35 -8.95
N THR A 398 9.00 -18.38 -8.09
CA THR A 398 7.71 -17.69 -8.07
C THR A 398 7.39 -17.01 -9.40
N ILE A 399 8.39 -16.54 -10.17
CA ILE A 399 8.20 -15.97 -11.51
C ILE A 399 7.37 -16.88 -12.42
N ILE A 400 7.57 -18.20 -12.34
CA ILE A 400 6.87 -19.18 -13.18
C ILE A 400 5.76 -19.91 -12.43
N THR A 401 6.03 -20.35 -11.19
CA THR A 401 5.06 -21.18 -10.45
C THR A 401 3.81 -20.39 -10.07
N PHE A 402 3.93 -19.11 -9.73
CA PHE A 402 2.77 -18.29 -9.35
C PHE A 402 1.80 -18.07 -10.51
N PRO A 403 2.24 -17.56 -11.69
CA PRO A 403 1.35 -17.45 -12.85
C PRO A 403 0.78 -18.78 -13.33
N PHE A 404 1.56 -19.87 -13.23
CA PHE A 404 1.09 -21.21 -13.62
C PHE A 404 -0.02 -21.73 -12.70
N LEU A 405 0.15 -21.65 -11.37
CA LEU A 405 -0.88 -22.07 -10.41
C LEU A 405 -2.15 -21.21 -10.54
N PHE A 406 -2.00 -19.92 -10.80
CA PHE A 406 -3.12 -19.05 -11.14
C PHE A 406 -3.85 -19.53 -12.40
N ALA A 407 -3.11 -19.88 -13.46
CA ALA A 407 -3.70 -20.33 -14.71
C ALA A 407 -4.48 -21.65 -14.58
N VAL A 408 -4.09 -22.55 -13.67
CA VAL A 408 -4.87 -23.77 -13.38
C VAL A 408 -6.25 -23.43 -12.78
N MET A 409 -6.31 -22.37 -11.97
CA MET A 409 -7.54 -21.85 -11.36
C MET A 409 -8.38 -21.03 -12.35
N PHE A 410 -7.72 -20.26 -13.22
CA PHE A 410 -8.32 -19.36 -14.21
C PHE A 410 -8.12 -19.89 -15.64
N GLY A 411 -8.46 -21.17 -15.83
CA GLY A 411 -8.21 -21.88 -17.09
C GLY A 411 -9.30 -21.64 -18.13
N ASP A 412 -9.30 -20.47 -18.77
CA ASP A 412 -10.17 -20.11 -19.89
C ASP A 412 -9.36 -19.33 -20.95
N LEU A 413 -9.41 -19.79 -22.20
CA LEU A 413 -8.66 -19.18 -23.29
C LEU A 413 -9.13 -17.75 -23.60
N GLY A 414 -10.45 -17.51 -23.59
CA GLY A 414 -11.03 -16.23 -23.96
C GLY A 414 -10.70 -15.14 -22.95
N HIS A 415 -10.92 -15.44 -21.66
CA HIS A 415 -10.55 -14.54 -20.58
C HIS A 415 -9.03 -14.34 -20.48
N GLY A 416 -8.22 -15.38 -20.75
CA GLY A 416 -6.77 -15.29 -20.83
C GLY A 416 -6.28 -14.31 -21.91
N ILE A 417 -6.89 -14.31 -23.10
CA ILE A 417 -6.57 -13.37 -24.19
C ILE A 417 -6.88 -11.92 -23.79
N LEU A 418 -8.01 -11.67 -23.13
CA LEU A 418 -8.38 -10.33 -22.65
C LEU A 418 -7.38 -9.83 -21.60
N MET A 419 -6.98 -10.70 -20.67
CA MET A 419 -5.99 -10.37 -19.64
C MET A 419 -4.61 -10.11 -20.23
N ALA A 420 -4.16 -10.97 -21.16
CA ALA A 420 -2.88 -10.83 -21.84
C ALA A 420 -2.81 -9.56 -22.71
N SER A 421 -3.90 -9.22 -23.41
CA SER A 421 -3.98 -8.01 -24.23
C SER A 421 -3.95 -6.72 -23.40
N PHE A 422 -4.68 -6.69 -22.27
CA PHE A 422 -4.61 -5.58 -21.32
C PHE A 422 -3.21 -5.41 -20.72
N ALA A 423 -2.58 -6.51 -20.31
CA ALA A 423 -1.21 -6.46 -19.78
C ALA A 423 -0.19 -6.03 -20.85
N ALA A 424 -0.33 -6.51 -22.08
CA ALA A 424 0.51 -6.10 -23.20
C ALA A 424 0.37 -4.60 -23.48
N TYR A 425 -0.84 -4.04 -23.40
CA TYR A 425 -1.07 -2.61 -23.51
C TYR A 425 -0.30 -1.81 -22.45
N LEU A 426 -0.31 -2.25 -21.20
CA LEU A 426 0.44 -1.61 -20.10
C LEU A 426 1.96 -1.67 -20.32
N VAL A 427 2.46 -2.80 -20.83
CA VAL A 427 3.89 -2.98 -21.13
C VAL A 427 4.33 -2.11 -22.30
N ILE A 428 3.52 -2.02 -23.37
CA ILE A 428 3.83 -1.20 -24.55
C ILE A 428 3.85 0.31 -24.20
N LYS A 429 2.89 0.78 -23.39
CA LYS A 429 2.79 2.20 -23.01
C LYS A 429 3.49 2.56 -21.70
N GLU A 430 4.47 1.78 -21.27
CA GLU A 430 5.12 1.95 -19.97
C GLU A 430 5.75 3.34 -19.75
N ARG A 431 6.38 3.94 -20.78
CA ARG A 431 7.04 5.25 -20.66
C ARG A 431 6.04 6.37 -20.46
N THR A 432 4.96 6.37 -21.25
CA THR A 432 3.91 7.38 -21.18
C THR A 432 3.09 7.26 -19.90
N LEU A 433 2.81 6.05 -19.44
CA LEU A 433 2.05 5.81 -18.21
C LEU A 433 2.88 6.09 -16.95
N GLY A 434 4.17 5.74 -16.94
CA GLY A 434 5.07 6.08 -15.85
C GLY A 434 5.22 7.59 -15.65
N ALA A 435 5.26 8.37 -16.74
CA ALA A 435 5.35 9.83 -16.68
C ALA A 435 4.08 10.51 -16.13
N LYS A 436 2.90 9.88 -16.28
CA LYS A 436 1.61 10.49 -15.89
C LYS A 436 1.33 10.48 -14.38
N LYS A 437 2.20 9.86 -13.55
CA LYS A 437 2.09 9.77 -12.07
C LYS A 437 0.63 9.78 -11.59
N ILE A 438 -0.14 8.79 -12.03
CA ILE A 438 -1.57 8.69 -11.72
C ILE A 438 -1.71 8.45 -10.20
N GLN A 439 -2.45 9.32 -9.52
CA GLN A 439 -2.56 9.33 -8.05
C GLN A 439 -3.44 8.21 -7.47
N SER A 440 -3.95 7.30 -8.30
CA SER A 440 -4.76 6.18 -7.81
C SER A 440 -3.86 5.03 -7.37
N ASP A 441 -3.96 4.65 -6.10
CA ASP A 441 -3.20 3.52 -5.52
C ASP A 441 -3.46 2.21 -6.27
N VAL A 442 -4.72 1.98 -6.66
CA VAL A 442 -5.13 0.80 -7.43
C VAL A 442 -4.38 0.75 -8.76
N TRP A 443 -4.30 1.88 -9.47
CA TRP A 443 -3.57 1.96 -10.73
C TRP A 443 -2.07 1.69 -10.56
N ASN A 444 -1.47 2.19 -9.47
CA ASN A 444 -0.05 1.98 -9.18
C ASN A 444 0.26 0.50 -8.90
N ILE A 445 -0.63 -0.21 -8.20
CA ILE A 445 -0.50 -1.65 -7.97
C ILE A 445 -0.57 -2.42 -9.30
N PHE A 446 -1.56 -2.13 -10.16
CA PHE A 446 -1.67 -2.77 -11.47
C PHE A 446 -0.47 -2.48 -12.38
N PHE A 447 0.02 -1.23 -12.39
CA PHE A 447 1.17 -0.84 -13.19
C PHE A 447 2.48 -1.49 -12.70
N GLY A 448 2.65 -1.61 -11.37
CA GLY A 448 3.76 -2.34 -10.74
C GLY A 448 3.76 -3.83 -11.11
N GLY A 449 2.57 -4.45 -11.12
CA GLY A 449 2.37 -5.87 -11.45
C GLY A 449 2.25 -6.22 -12.93
N ARG A 450 2.52 -5.29 -13.87
CA ARG A 450 2.23 -5.50 -15.31
C ARG A 450 2.82 -6.78 -15.94
N TYR A 451 4.04 -7.18 -15.55
CA TYR A 451 4.66 -8.42 -16.05
C TYR A 451 4.05 -9.67 -15.43
N ILE A 452 3.58 -9.58 -14.19
CA ILE A 452 2.89 -10.67 -13.50
C ILE A 452 1.58 -10.97 -14.24
N ILE A 453 0.78 -9.93 -14.52
CA ILE A 453 -0.49 -10.05 -15.24
C ILE A 453 -0.27 -10.58 -16.65
N LEU A 454 0.81 -10.15 -17.33
CA LEU A 454 1.16 -10.67 -18.65
C LEU A 454 1.42 -12.18 -18.63
N LEU A 455 2.24 -12.65 -17.69
CA LEU A 455 2.51 -14.09 -17.54
C LEU A 455 1.26 -14.86 -17.11
N MET A 456 0.45 -14.33 -16.20
CA MET A 456 -0.83 -14.93 -15.79
C MET A 456 -1.77 -15.11 -16.99
N GLY A 457 -1.87 -14.11 -17.86
CA GLY A 457 -2.66 -14.18 -19.09
C GLY A 457 -2.13 -15.24 -20.06
N LEU A 458 -0.82 -15.28 -20.31
CA LEU A 458 -0.20 -16.26 -21.22
C LEU A 458 -0.34 -17.71 -20.71
N PHE A 459 -0.13 -17.95 -19.42
CA PHE A 459 -0.34 -19.27 -18.83
C PHE A 459 -1.83 -19.63 -18.80
N SER A 460 -2.73 -18.67 -18.55
CA SER A 460 -4.19 -18.88 -18.62
C SER A 460 -4.65 -19.27 -20.02
N MET A 461 -4.05 -18.69 -21.07
CA MET A 461 -4.29 -19.13 -22.45
C MET A 461 -3.84 -20.58 -22.67
N TYR A 462 -2.65 -20.95 -22.17
CA TYR A 462 -2.16 -22.33 -22.25
C TYR A 462 -3.06 -23.33 -21.50
N THR A 463 -3.46 -23.03 -20.27
CA THR A 463 -4.34 -23.92 -19.50
C THR A 463 -5.76 -23.94 -20.04
N GLY A 464 -6.27 -22.83 -20.56
CA GLY A 464 -7.57 -22.76 -21.25
C GLY A 464 -7.61 -23.63 -22.50
N MET A 465 -6.52 -23.64 -23.28
CA MET A 465 -6.33 -24.57 -24.40
C MET A 465 -6.28 -26.03 -23.93
N MET A 466 -5.60 -26.33 -22.82
CA MET A 466 -5.56 -27.68 -22.24
C MET A 466 -6.91 -28.16 -21.70
N TYR A 467 -7.71 -27.27 -21.11
CA TYR A 467 -9.08 -27.59 -20.71
C TYR A 467 -10.06 -27.58 -21.88
N ASN A 468 -9.64 -27.09 -23.05
CA ASN A 468 -10.47 -26.90 -24.22
C ASN A 468 -11.75 -26.10 -23.91
N ASP A 469 -11.57 -24.96 -23.23
CA ASP A 469 -12.66 -24.07 -22.83
C ASP A 469 -12.36 -22.61 -23.26
N VAL A 470 -13.30 -22.05 -24.04
CA VAL A 470 -13.29 -20.69 -24.55
C VAL A 470 -14.66 -20.09 -24.30
N PHE A 471 -14.80 -19.19 -23.32
CA PHE A 471 -16.09 -18.60 -22.95
C PHE A 471 -17.20 -19.67 -22.77
N SER A 472 -16.91 -20.77 -22.06
CA SER A 472 -17.80 -21.91 -21.85
C SER A 472 -18.10 -22.77 -23.11
N LYS A 473 -17.29 -22.66 -24.18
CA LYS A 473 -17.42 -23.44 -25.40
C LYS A 473 -16.12 -24.20 -25.71
N SER A 474 -16.25 -25.41 -26.25
CA SER A 474 -15.12 -26.24 -26.66
C SER A 474 -14.74 -26.02 -28.12
N LEU A 475 -13.45 -26.09 -28.44
CA LEU A 475 -12.93 -26.04 -29.81
C LEU A 475 -12.72 -27.46 -30.34
N ASN A 476 -13.30 -27.77 -31.50
CA ASN A 476 -13.08 -29.04 -32.18
C ASN A 476 -11.92 -28.94 -33.19
N ILE A 477 -10.67 -28.97 -32.71
CA ILE A 477 -9.48 -28.77 -33.55
C ILE A 477 -9.07 -30.07 -34.27
N PHE A 478 -8.99 -31.20 -33.55
CA PHE A 478 -8.49 -32.48 -34.07
C PHE A 478 -9.57 -33.50 -34.46
N GLY A 479 -10.86 -33.16 -34.29
CA GLY A 479 -11.96 -34.13 -34.39
C GLY A 479 -12.14 -34.94 -33.10
N SER A 480 -13.38 -35.20 -32.68
CA SER A 480 -13.63 -36.01 -31.47
C SER A 480 -13.34 -37.50 -31.73
N ASN A 481 -12.77 -38.18 -30.75
CA ASN A 481 -12.53 -39.62 -30.79
C ASN A 481 -13.74 -40.43 -30.28
N TRP A 482 -14.87 -39.75 -30.07
CA TRP A 482 -16.17 -40.36 -29.80
C TRP A 482 -17.08 -40.25 -31.02
N ARG A 483 -17.79 -41.33 -31.33
CA ARG A 483 -18.81 -41.36 -32.38
C ARG A 483 -20.11 -41.94 -31.86
N ASN A 484 -21.20 -41.47 -32.46
CA ASN A 484 -22.50 -42.04 -32.23
C ASN A 484 -22.65 -43.33 -33.03
N ASN A 485 -22.99 -44.42 -32.35
CA ASN A 485 -23.24 -45.73 -32.93
C ASN A 485 -24.74 -46.04 -33.13
N TYR A 486 -25.63 -45.14 -32.70
CA TYR A 486 -27.07 -45.36 -32.73
C TYR A 486 -27.70 -44.87 -34.04
N ASP A 487 -28.65 -45.63 -34.56
CA ASP A 487 -29.43 -45.28 -35.73
C ASP A 487 -30.33 -44.05 -35.49
N GLU A 488 -30.64 -43.33 -36.56
CA GLU A 488 -31.42 -42.08 -36.55
C GLU A 488 -32.80 -42.22 -35.91
N SER A 489 -33.44 -43.41 -36.06
CA SER A 489 -34.73 -43.73 -35.42
C SER A 489 -34.65 -43.83 -33.90
N THR A 490 -33.51 -44.26 -33.35
CA THR A 490 -33.28 -44.37 -31.90
C THR A 490 -32.95 -43.01 -31.30
N LEU A 491 -32.24 -42.18 -32.06
CA LEU A 491 -31.87 -40.82 -31.66
C LEU A 491 -33.09 -39.89 -31.52
N MET A 492 -34.10 -40.05 -32.39
CA MET A 492 -35.31 -39.23 -32.35
C MET A 492 -36.28 -39.61 -31.21
N ASN A 493 -36.20 -40.85 -30.72
CA ASN A 493 -37.12 -41.38 -29.71
C ASN A 493 -36.60 -41.27 -28.27
N SER A 494 -35.28 -41.07 -28.08
CA SER A 494 -34.65 -41.06 -26.76
C SER A 494 -34.06 -39.69 -26.42
N LYS A 495 -34.36 -39.18 -25.22
CA LYS A 495 -33.87 -37.86 -24.76
C LYS A 495 -32.42 -37.87 -24.30
N ALA A 496 -31.94 -39.01 -23.79
CA ALA A 496 -30.57 -39.21 -23.33
C ALA A 496 -30.12 -40.62 -23.68
N LEU A 497 -28.91 -40.73 -24.23
CA LEU A 497 -28.26 -42.00 -24.60
C LEU A 497 -26.87 -42.06 -23.96
N GLN A 498 -26.51 -43.23 -23.44
CA GLN A 498 -25.19 -43.47 -22.87
C GLN A 498 -24.33 -44.19 -23.91
N LEU A 499 -23.19 -43.61 -24.26
CA LEU A 499 -22.19 -44.27 -25.10
C LEU A 499 -21.34 -45.22 -24.24
N ASP A 500 -21.36 -46.50 -24.57
CA ASP A 500 -20.54 -47.50 -23.88
C ASP A 500 -19.08 -47.43 -24.36
N PRO A 501 -18.10 -47.17 -23.47
CA PRO A 501 -16.68 -47.11 -23.82
C PRO A 501 -16.09 -48.44 -24.33
N ASN A 502 -16.72 -49.59 -24.06
CA ASN A 502 -16.25 -50.90 -24.57
C ASN A 502 -16.74 -51.17 -26.02
N SER A 503 -17.73 -50.42 -26.48
CA SER A 503 -18.27 -50.54 -27.84
C SER A 503 -17.43 -49.77 -28.88
N THR A 504 -17.79 -49.87 -30.17
CA THR A 504 -17.14 -49.10 -31.25
C THR A 504 -17.36 -47.58 -31.17
N ALA A 505 -18.09 -47.10 -30.15
CA ALA A 505 -18.42 -45.68 -29.95
C ALA A 505 -17.20 -44.84 -29.56
N TYR A 506 -16.17 -45.47 -29.00
CA TYR A 506 -14.90 -44.85 -28.67
C TYR A 506 -13.79 -45.44 -29.56
N PHE A 507 -13.00 -44.59 -30.22
CA PHE A 507 -11.87 -45.04 -31.06
C PHE A 507 -10.71 -45.63 -30.28
N LYS A 508 -10.79 -45.67 -28.94
CA LYS A 508 -9.75 -46.21 -28.04
C LYS A 508 -8.41 -45.46 -28.09
N TYR A 509 -8.39 -44.28 -28.71
CA TYR A 509 -7.27 -43.36 -28.71
C TYR A 509 -7.62 -42.09 -27.91
N PRO A 510 -6.73 -41.60 -27.01
CA PRO A 510 -6.96 -40.35 -26.30
C PRO A 510 -6.92 -39.15 -27.27
N TYR A 511 -7.60 -38.07 -26.91
CA TYR A 511 -7.56 -36.83 -27.68
C TYR A 511 -6.12 -36.29 -27.69
N PRO A 512 -5.57 -35.87 -28.84
CA PRO A 512 -4.14 -35.51 -28.94
C PRO A 512 -3.68 -34.36 -28.03
N PHE A 513 -4.57 -33.41 -27.72
CA PHE A 513 -4.21 -32.20 -26.97
C PHE A 513 -5.36 -31.68 -26.13
N GLY A 514 -5.25 -31.76 -24.80
CA GLY A 514 -6.27 -31.29 -23.86
C GLY A 514 -7.46 -32.23 -23.72
N LEU A 515 -8.64 -31.68 -23.41
CA LEU A 515 -9.88 -32.44 -23.21
C LEU A 515 -10.69 -32.58 -24.50
N ASP A 516 -11.30 -33.76 -24.69
CA ASP A 516 -12.13 -34.03 -25.87
C ASP A 516 -13.35 -33.09 -25.92
N PRO A 517 -13.64 -32.42 -27.05
CA PRO A 517 -14.77 -31.50 -27.18
C PRO A 517 -16.14 -32.10 -26.84
N ILE A 518 -16.31 -33.42 -26.98
CA ILE A 518 -17.61 -34.08 -26.73
C ILE A 518 -18.11 -33.89 -25.30
N TRP A 519 -17.19 -33.74 -24.34
CA TRP A 519 -17.52 -33.55 -22.94
C TRP A 519 -18.28 -32.25 -22.66
N GLN A 520 -18.23 -31.25 -23.55
CA GLN A 520 -18.99 -30.02 -23.33
C GLN A 520 -20.49 -30.19 -23.57
N VAL A 521 -20.86 -31.14 -24.44
CA VAL A 521 -22.24 -31.49 -24.80
C VAL A 521 -22.81 -32.56 -23.86
N ALA A 522 -21.96 -33.35 -23.21
CA ALA A 522 -22.37 -34.45 -22.36
C ALA A 522 -23.03 -34.00 -21.04
N GLU A 523 -24.11 -34.69 -20.61
CA GLU A 523 -24.77 -34.43 -19.32
C GLU A 523 -23.87 -34.78 -18.12
N ASN A 524 -23.04 -35.82 -18.26
CA ASN A 524 -22.14 -36.31 -17.21
C ASN A 524 -20.79 -35.58 -17.14
N LYS A 525 -20.64 -34.43 -17.82
CA LYS A 525 -19.38 -33.66 -17.87
C LYS A 525 -18.83 -33.30 -16.50
N ILE A 526 -19.71 -32.94 -15.56
CA ILE A 526 -19.32 -32.49 -14.22
C ILE A 526 -18.65 -33.63 -13.46
N ILE A 527 -19.14 -34.86 -13.60
CA ILE A 527 -18.60 -36.02 -12.90
C ILE A 527 -17.18 -36.32 -13.41
N PHE A 528 -16.98 -36.31 -14.73
CA PHE A 528 -15.68 -36.52 -15.35
C PHE A 528 -14.68 -35.40 -15.00
N LEU A 529 -15.05 -34.13 -15.24
CA LEU A 529 -14.20 -32.97 -14.97
C LEU A 529 -13.82 -32.84 -13.49
N ASN A 530 -14.75 -33.19 -12.58
CA ASN A 530 -14.47 -33.17 -11.15
C ASN A 530 -13.38 -34.19 -10.79
N SER A 531 -13.52 -35.44 -11.23
CA SER A 531 -12.52 -36.49 -11.00
C SER A 531 -11.14 -36.13 -11.59
N TYR A 532 -11.13 -35.55 -12.79
CA TYR A 532 -9.90 -35.11 -13.46
C TYR A 532 -9.20 -33.95 -12.73
N LYS A 533 -9.92 -32.84 -12.51
CA LYS A 533 -9.35 -31.62 -11.92
C LYS A 533 -8.94 -31.84 -10.46
N MET A 534 -9.67 -32.64 -9.69
CA MET A 534 -9.31 -33.00 -8.32
C MET A 534 -7.96 -33.73 -8.28
N LYS A 535 -7.76 -34.76 -9.11
CA LYS A 535 -6.50 -35.53 -9.16
C LYS A 535 -5.33 -34.66 -9.60
N ILE A 536 -5.49 -33.86 -10.66
CA ILE A 536 -4.44 -32.94 -11.12
C ILE A 536 -4.02 -31.94 -10.04
N SER A 537 -4.98 -31.40 -9.28
CA SER A 537 -4.68 -30.46 -8.21
C SER A 537 -3.81 -31.07 -7.12
N ILE A 538 -4.07 -32.33 -6.76
CA ILE A 538 -3.26 -33.08 -5.80
C ILE A 538 -1.87 -33.36 -6.39
N ILE A 539 -1.77 -33.77 -7.66
CA ILE A 539 -0.48 -34.04 -8.33
C ILE A 539 0.40 -32.78 -8.34
N PHE A 540 -0.13 -31.64 -8.78
CA PHE A 540 0.62 -30.38 -8.77
C PHE A 540 0.98 -29.94 -7.36
N GLY A 541 0.06 -30.10 -6.39
CA GLY A 541 0.33 -29.76 -4.99
C GLY A 541 1.51 -30.55 -4.42
N VAL A 542 1.51 -31.87 -4.59
CA VAL A 542 2.58 -32.74 -4.08
C VAL A 542 3.91 -32.40 -4.74
N PHE A 543 3.99 -32.28 -6.07
CA PHE A 543 5.25 -31.90 -6.72
C PHE A 543 5.75 -30.51 -6.31
N HIS A 544 4.85 -29.52 -6.14
CA HIS A 544 5.23 -28.18 -5.72
C HIS A 544 5.75 -28.15 -4.27
N MET A 545 5.12 -28.88 -3.35
CA MET A 545 5.62 -29.02 -1.98
C MET A 545 6.94 -29.78 -1.92
N LEU A 546 7.10 -30.84 -2.72
CA LEU A 546 8.33 -31.62 -2.79
C LEU A 546 9.50 -30.72 -3.22
N PHE A 547 9.24 -29.89 -4.23
CA PHE A 547 10.20 -28.90 -4.70
C PHE A 547 10.60 -27.91 -3.61
N GLY A 548 9.64 -27.39 -2.82
CA GLY A 548 9.93 -26.51 -1.68
C GLY A 548 10.83 -27.17 -0.63
N VAL A 549 10.57 -28.43 -0.27
CA VAL A 549 11.42 -29.18 0.67
C VAL A 549 12.82 -29.42 0.08
N LEU A 550 12.95 -29.65 -1.23
CA LEU A 550 14.28 -29.77 -1.86
C LEU A 550 15.09 -28.47 -1.81
N LEU A 551 14.46 -27.29 -1.78
CA LEU A 551 15.17 -26.03 -1.61
C LEU A 551 15.83 -25.90 -0.22
N SER A 552 15.23 -26.48 0.82
CA SER A 552 15.84 -26.46 2.16
C SER A 552 17.16 -27.22 2.19
N LEU A 553 17.29 -28.32 1.45
CA LEU A 553 18.57 -29.03 1.30
C LEU A 553 19.67 -28.13 0.73
N TRP A 554 19.37 -27.33 -0.31
CA TRP A 554 20.35 -26.39 -0.86
C TRP A 554 20.75 -25.30 0.15
N ASN A 555 19.85 -24.90 1.05
CA ASN A 555 20.19 -23.98 2.14
C ASN A 555 21.11 -24.65 3.15
N HIS A 556 20.75 -25.83 3.69
CA HIS A 556 21.58 -26.51 4.68
C HIS A 556 22.96 -26.92 4.14
N VAL A 557 23.05 -27.33 2.86
CA VAL A 557 24.34 -27.62 2.21
C VAL A 557 25.21 -26.37 2.11
N TYR A 558 24.61 -25.22 1.79
CA TYR A 558 25.34 -23.95 1.67
C TYR A 558 25.85 -23.45 3.03
N PHE A 559 25.00 -23.47 4.07
CA PHE A 559 25.38 -23.10 5.44
C PHE A 559 26.22 -24.18 6.14
N ARG A 560 26.45 -25.33 5.49
CA ARG A 560 27.22 -26.48 6.00
C ARG A 560 26.67 -27.10 7.29
N ASP A 561 25.37 -26.93 7.56
CA ASP A 561 24.70 -27.53 8.72
C ASP A 561 24.36 -29.00 8.43
N ARG A 562 25.31 -29.89 8.74
CA ARG A 562 25.14 -31.34 8.54
C ARG A 562 24.10 -31.95 9.49
N LEU A 563 23.87 -31.32 10.64
CA LEU A 563 22.96 -31.84 11.65
C LEU A 563 21.52 -31.66 11.20
N ALA A 564 21.15 -30.49 10.69
CA ALA A 564 19.83 -30.26 10.11
C ALA A 564 19.55 -31.17 8.89
N ILE A 565 20.54 -31.44 8.03
CA ILE A 565 20.37 -32.36 6.89
C ILE A 565 19.95 -33.75 7.36
N MET A 566 20.66 -34.30 8.35
CA MET A 566 20.42 -35.66 8.83
C MET A 566 19.15 -35.78 9.68
N CYS A 567 18.89 -34.79 10.54
CA CYS A 567 17.82 -34.87 11.54
C CYS A 567 16.49 -34.26 11.08
N GLU A 568 16.50 -33.32 10.13
CA GLU A 568 15.29 -32.63 9.67
C GLU A 568 14.97 -33.00 8.22
N PHE A 569 15.86 -32.68 7.28
CA PHE A 569 15.57 -32.85 5.86
C PHE A 569 15.30 -34.31 5.46
N ILE A 570 16.15 -35.26 5.87
CA ILE A 570 16.01 -36.69 5.49
C ILE A 570 14.68 -37.27 6.01
N PRO A 571 14.31 -37.13 7.29
CA PRO A 571 13.02 -37.59 7.76
C PRO A 571 11.83 -36.89 7.08
N GLN A 572 11.92 -35.58 6.84
CA GLN A 572 10.87 -34.80 6.16
C GLN A 572 10.61 -35.31 4.73
N ILE A 573 11.66 -35.49 3.93
CA ILE A 573 11.52 -35.97 2.53
C ILE A 573 11.00 -37.41 2.47
N ILE A 574 11.46 -38.30 3.37
CA ILE A 574 10.98 -39.68 3.44
C ILE A 574 9.49 -39.71 3.80
N PHE A 575 9.09 -38.98 4.85
CA PHE A 575 7.70 -38.89 5.29
C PHE A 575 6.77 -38.43 4.16
N MET A 576 7.17 -37.36 3.45
CA MET A 576 6.39 -36.76 2.38
C MET A 576 6.29 -37.69 1.14
N CYS A 577 7.41 -38.29 0.72
CA CYS A 577 7.45 -39.23 -0.40
C CYS A 577 6.63 -40.49 -0.13
N PHE A 578 6.72 -41.08 1.07
CA PHE A 578 6.10 -42.37 1.35
C PHE A 578 4.58 -42.29 1.49
N LEU A 579 4.03 -41.16 1.91
CA LEU A 579 2.59 -40.96 2.00
C LEU A 579 2.02 -40.33 0.71
N PHE A 580 2.47 -39.13 0.36
CA PHE A 580 1.79 -38.32 -0.65
C PHE A 580 2.27 -38.60 -2.08
N LEU A 581 3.58 -38.79 -2.29
CA LEU A 581 4.08 -39.18 -3.62
C LEU A 581 3.61 -40.59 -3.98
N TYR A 582 3.53 -41.50 -3.01
CA TYR A 582 2.91 -42.81 -3.22
C TYR A 582 1.42 -42.72 -3.63
N MET A 583 0.64 -41.83 -3.02
CA MET A 583 -0.74 -41.57 -3.43
C MET A 583 -0.81 -41.07 -4.88
N VAL A 584 0.10 -40.19 -5.31
CA VAL A 584 0.21 -39.73 -6.70
C VAL A 584 0.55 -40.89 -7.64
N LEU A 585 1.46 -41.78 -7.24
CA LEU A 585 1.82 -42.98 -8.00
C LEU A 585 0.61 -43.91 -8.18
N LEU A 586 -0.23 -44.10 -7.16
CA LEU A 586 -1.48 -44.85 -7.27
C LEU A 586 -2.46 -44.22 -8.28
N MET A 587 -2.48 -42.89 -8.41
CA MET A 587 -3.30 -42.22 -9.44
C MET A 587 -2.83 -42.55 -10.86
N PHE A 588 -1.52 -42.54 -11.10
CA PHE A 588 -0.94 -42.92 -12.39
C PHE A 588 -1.14 -44.41 -12.70
N ILE A 589 -0.91 -45.30 -11.73
CA ILE A 589 -1.21 -46.74 -11.89
C ILE A 589 -2.68 -46.94 -12.25
N LYS A 590 -3.60 -46.24 -11.58
CA LYS A 590 -5.03 -46.35 -11.89
C LYS A 590 -5.34 -45.90 -13.32
N TRP A 591 -4.70 -44.84 -13.80
CA TRP A 591 -4.91 -44.34 -15.17
C TRP A 591 -4.35 -45.27 -16.25
N VAL A 592 -3.33 -46.08 -15.94
CA VAL A 592 -2.70 -46.99 -16.91
C VAL A 592 -3.33 -48.39 -16.89
N ASN A 593 -3.62 -48.93 -15.71
CA ASN A 593 -3.97 -50.36 -15.56
C ASN A 593 -5.46 -50.67 -15.74
N TYR A 594 -6.36 -49.71 -15.50
CA TYR A 594 -7.81 -49.94 -15.58
C TYR A 594 -8.37 -49.29 -16.84
N SER A 595 -8.92 -50.11 -17.73
CA SER A 595 -9.51 -49.69 -19.00
C SER A 595 -10.83 -50.40 -19.23
N ALA A 596 -11.66 -49.87 -20.14
CA ALA A 596 -12.88 -50.52 -20.58
C ALA A 596 -12.63 -51.67 -21.57
N ASP A 597 -11.43 -51.73 -22.18
CA ASP A 597 -11.08 -52.63 -23.29
C ASP A 597 -10.34 -53.92 -22.86
N THR A 598 -10.54 -54.37 -21.62
CA THR A 598 -9.88 -55.58 -21.12
C THR A 598 -10.83 -56.76 -21.08
N ILE A 599 -10.40 -57.90 -21.62
CA ILE A 599 -11.13 -59.18 -21.59
C ILE A 599 -11.26 -59.68 -20.13
N ASP A 600 -10.29 -59.33 -19.29
CA ASP A 600 -10.29 -59.66 -17.86
C ASP A 600 -11.21 -58.71 -17.06
N VAL A 601 -12.27 -59.28 -16.46
CA VAL A 601 -13.21 -58.58 -15.56
C VAL A 601 -12.48 -57.87 -14.40
N LYS A 602 -11.32 -58.41 -14.01
CA LYS A 602 -10.45 -57.89 -12.94
C LYS A 602 -9.84 -56.52 -13.24
N ALA A 603 -9.52 -56.23 -14.50
CA ALA A 603 -8.98 -54.95 -14.95
C ALA A 603 -10.06 -53.97 -15.46
N GLY A 604 -11.31 -54.42 -15.47
CA GLY A 604 -12.45 -53.64 -15.95
C GLY A 604 -12.95 -52.57 -14.97
N PRO A 605 -13.88 -51.71 -15.42
CA PRO A 605 -14.41 -50.58 -14.63
C PRO A 605 -15.17 -51.01 -13.36
N TYR A 606 -15.70 -52.24 -13.33
CA TYR A 606 -16.40 -52.80 -12.17
C TYR A 606 -15.48 -53.02 -10.95
N CYS A 607 -14.23 -53.43 -11.21
CA CYS A 607 -13.23 -53.70 -10.17
C CYS A 607 -12.29 -52.53 -9.90
N ALA A 608 -12.54 -51.34 -10.47
CA ALA A 608 -11.65 -50.19 -10.33
C ALA A 608 -11.69 -49.60 -8.91
N PRO A 609 -10.61 -49.68 -8.11
CA PRO A 609 -10.66 -49.34 -6.70
C PRO A 609 -10.72 -47.83 -6.46
N SER A 610 -11.29 -47.42 -5.33
CA SER A 610 -11.28 -46.03 -4.89
C SER A 610 -9.95 -45.69 -4.22
N ILE A 611 -9.22 -44.72 -4.79
CA ILE A 611 -7.92 -44.28 -4.28
C ILE A 611 -8.04 -43.71 -2.87
N LEU A 612 -9.13 -42.96 -2.59
CA LEU A 612 -9.38 -42.39 -1.26
C LEU A 612 -9.54 -43.48 -0.20
N ILE A 613 -10.36 -44.50 -0.46
CA ILE A 613 -10.59 -45.60 0.47
C ILE A 613 -9.31 -46.42 0.65
N THR A 614 -8.56 -46.65 -0.44
CA THR A 614 -7.27 -47.35 -0.39
C THR A 614 -6.27 -46.59 0.49
N PHE A 615 -6.24 -45.26 0.42
CA PHE A 615 -5.36 -44.42 1.24
C PHE A 615 -5.80 -44.38 2.71
N ILE A 616 -7.11 -44.27 2.99
CA ILE A 616 -7.65 -44.34 4.36
C ILE A 616 -7.33 -45.70 4.99
N ASN A 617 -7.56 -46.79 4.26
CA ASN A 617 -7.28 -48.15 4.70
C ASN A 617 -5.78 -48.41 4.92
N MET A 618 -4.91 -47.78 4.11
CA MET A 618 -3.46 -47.81 4.30
C MET A 618 -3.06 -47.22 5.66
N VAL A 619 -3.62 -46.08 6.08
CA VAL A 619 -3.32 -45.44 7.36
C VAL A 619 -3.96 -46.17 8.54
N LEU A 620 -5.18 -46.70 8.39
CA LEU A 620 -5.90 -47.43 9.44
C LEU A 620 -5.52 -48.92 9.54
N PHE A 621 -4.60 -49.42 8.72
CA PHE A 621 -4.23 -50.84 8.62
C PHE A 621 -5.42 -51.80 8.43
N LYS A 622 -6.44 -51.38 7.65
CA LYS A 622 -7.62 -52.19 7.31
C LYS A 622 -7.50 -52.75 5.89
N SER A 623 -8.08 -53.92 5.64
CA SER A 623 -8.24 -54.43 4.27
C SER A 623 -9.51 -53.86 3.63
N SER A 624 -9.46 -53.53 2.34
CA SER A 624 -10.65 -53.23 1.54
C SER A 624 -11.53 -54.47 1.42
N LYS A 625 -12.85 -54.30 1.52
CA LYS A 625 -13.83 -55.34 1.19
C LYS A 625 -14.26 -55.10 -0.26
N ASN A 626 -13.58 -55.73 -1.21
CA ASN A 626 -14.01 -55.74 -2.61
C ASN A 626 -14.97 -56.93 -2.85
N PRO A 627 -15.82 -56.90 -3.89
CA PRO A 627 -16.63 -58.06 -4.29
C PRO A 627 -15.73 -59.26 -4.62
N ASP A 628 -16.17 -60.50 -4.34
CA ASP A 628 -15.36 -61.74 -4.46
C ASP A 628 -14.74 -61.99 -5.86
N VAL A 629 -15.21 -61.29 -6.89
CA VAL A 629 -14.73 -61.39 -8.29
C VAL A 629 -13.52 -60.47 -8.56
N CYS A 630 -13.30 -59.46 -7.72
CA CYS A 630 -12.28 -58.43 -7.91
C CYS A 630 -11.06 -58.68 -7.01
N ASP A 631 -9.86 -58.36 -7.50
CA ASP A 631 -8.67 -58.43 -6.67
C ASP A 631 -8.69 -57.32 -5.60
N ASP A 632 -8.26 -57.64 -4.38
CA ASP A 632 -8.18 -56.67 -3.27
C ASP A 632 -7.11 -55.58 -3.50
N TRP A 633 -6.19 -55.81 -4.43
CA TRP A 633 -5.00 -55.00 -4.66
C TRP A 633 -4.83 -54.64 -6.15
N MET A 634 -4.27 -53.45 -6.41
CA MET A 634 -4.00 -52.89 -7.75
C MET A 634 -2.76 -53.49 -8.42
N TYR A 635 -1.79 -53.97 -7.64
CA TYR A 635 -0.58 -54.63 -8.12
C TYR A 635 -0.05 -55.63 -7.10
N ALA A 636 0.75 -56.60 -7.56
CA ALA A 636 1.31 -57.64 -6.71
C ALA A 636 2.20 -57.05 -5.59
N GLY A 637 1.98 -57.48 -4.35
CA GLY A 637 2.76 -57.04 -3.19
C GLY A 637 2.34 -55.69 -2.57
N GLN A 638 1.26 -55.06 -3.05
CA GLN A 638 0.79 -53.75 -2.57
C GLN A 638 0.57 -53.71 -1.04
N GLY A 639 -0.07 -54.74 -0.47
CA GLY A 639 -0.36 -54.77 0.96
C GLY A 639 0.89 -54.80 1.85
N PHE A 640 1.95 -55.47 1.41
CA PHE A 640 3.25 -55.46 2.11
C PHE A 640 3.92 -54.09 1.98
N LEU A 641 3.96 -53.54 0.76
CA LEU A 641 4.59 -52.23 0.51
C LEU A 641 3.89 -51.11 1.29
N GLN A 642 2.55 -51.06 1.29
CA GLN A 642 1.80 -50.04 2.03
C GLN A 642 2.07 -50.09 3.54
N LYS A 643 2.09 -51.30 4.13
CA LYS A 643 2.42 -51.45 5.56
C LYS A 643 3.85 -50.99 5.84
N LEU A 644 4.81 -51.37 5.00
CA LEU A 644 6.21 -50.95 5.14
C LEU A 644 6.36 -49.43 5.07
N LEU A 645 5.75 -48.78 4.07
CA LEU A 645 5.80 -47.32 3.88
C LEU A 645 5.23 -46.56 5.08
N VAL A 646 4.08 -46.98 5.61
CA VAL A 646 3.46 -46.34 6.79
C VAL A 646 4.31 -46.54 8.04
N VAL A 647 4.86 -47.73 8.26
CA VAL A 647 5.73 -47.98 9.43
C VAL A 647 6.99 -47.12 9.38
N ILE A 648 7.62 -46.97 8.21
CA ILE A 648 8.80 -46.10 8.07
C ILE A 648 8.42 -44.63 8.27
N ALA A 649 7.29 -44.19 7.70
CA ALA A 649 6.80 -42.82 7.89
C ALA A 649 6.51 -42.50 9.37
N LEU A 650 5.93 -43.44 10.12
CA LEU A 650 5.69 -43.30 11.56
C LEU A 650 6.99 -43.27 12.36
N LEU A 651 8.01 -44.04 11.97
CA LEU A 651 9.32 -44.03 12.62
C LEU A 651 10.06 -42.71 12.40
N CYS A 652 9.81 -42.00 11.29
CA CYS A 652 10.41 -40.69 11.02
C CYS A 652 9.96 -39.60 12.01
N VAL A 653 8.76 -39.70 12.59
CA VAL A 653 8.23 -38.70 13.54
C VAL A 653 9.07 -38.58 14.82
N PRO A 654 9.35 -39.67 15.58
CA PRO A 654 10.22 -39.59 16.74
C PRO A 654 11.67 -39.24 16.39
N VAL A 655 12.14 -39.59 15.19
CA VAL A 655 13.47 -39.18 14.71
C VAL A 655 13.55 -37.66 14.55
N MET A 656 12.57 -37.02 13.92
CA MET A 656 12.54 -35.55 13.77
C MET A 656 12.49 -34.83 15.13
N LEU A 657 11.71 -35.37 16.07
CA LEU A 657 11.48 -34.72 17.36
C LEU A 657 12.69 -34.82 18.29
N LEU A 658 13.35 -35.98 18.33
CA LEU A 658 14.37 -36.27 19.34
C LEU A 658 15.81 -36.20 18.81
N ALA A 659 16.05 -36.42 17.52
CA ALA A 659 17.42 -36.59 17.03
C ALA A 659 18.27 -35.32 17.18
N LYS A 660 17.75 -34.16 16.76
CA LYS A 660 18.49 -32.88 16.79
C LYS A 660 18.80 -32.42 18.24
N PRO A 661 17.82 -32.31 19.16
CA PRO A 661 18.09 -31.91 20.54
C PRO A 661 19.04 -32.88 21.28
N ILE A 662 18.90 -34.20 21.08
CA ILE A 662 19.77 -35.19 21.72
C ILE A 662 21.21 -35.10 21.18
N MET A 663 21.39 -34.87 19.88
CA MET A 663 22.72 -34.70 19.30
C MET A 663 23.41 -33.42 19.81
N ILE A 664 22.68 -32.30 19.91
CA ILE A 664 23.19 -31.06 20.49
C ILE A 664 23.56 -31.25 21.96
N MET A 665 22.71 -31.91 22.75
CA MET A 665 22.99 -32.23 24.15
C MET A 665 24.25 -33.11 24.31
N ARG A 666 24.43 -34.11 23.42
CA ARG A 666 25.65 -34.95 23.41
C ARG A 666 26.90 -34.16 23.03
N ALA A 667 26.80 -33.26 22.04
CA ALA A 667 27.89 -32.39 21.63
C ALA A 667 28.31 -31.43 22.77
N ARG A 668 27.33 -30.78 23.44
CA ARG A 668 27.56 -29.92 24.61
C ARG A 668 28.24 -30.71 25.75
N LYS A 669 27.74 -31.92 26.07
CA LYS A 669 28.31 -32.79 27.12
C LYS A 669 29.73 -33.30 26.80
N GLN A 670 30.09 -33.44 25.52
CA GLN A 670 31.45 -33.81 25.10
C GLN A 670 32.43 -32.62 25.10
N HIS A 671 31.96 -31.38 24.96
CA HIS A 671 32.79 -30.17 25.00
C HIS A 671 32.96 -29.59 26.41
N GLN A 672 32.02 -29.89 27.31
CA GLN A 672 32.06 -29.51 28.74
C GLN A 672 33.32 -29.98 29.53
N PRO A 673 33.94 -31.15 29.26
CA PRO A 673 35.16 -31.57 29.96
C PRO A 673 36.40 -30.75 29.55
N LEU A 674 36.40 -30.09 28.39
CA LEU A 674 37.56 -29.30 27.93
C LEU A 674 37.63 -27.90 28.58
N MET A 675 36.49 -27.28 28.88
CA MET A 675 36.46 -25.98 29.58
C MET A 675 36.81 -26.10 31.08
N ASN A 676 36.44 -27.21 31.73
CA ASN A 676 36.79 -27.43 33.14
C ASN A 676 38.25 -27.85 33.36
N ALA A 677 38.94 -28.33 32.32
CA ALA A 677 40.37 -28.64 32.39
C ALA A 677 41.26 -27.37 32.30
N GLY A 678 40.75 -26.26 31.75
CA GLY A 678 41.46 -24.98 31.71
C GLY A 678 41.41 -24.19 33.02
N HIS A 679 40.42 -24.43 33.88
CA HIS A 679 40.25 -23.70 35.14
C HIS A 679 40.85 -24.39 36.38
N THR A 680 41.42 -25.59 36.25
CA THR A 680 41.94 -26.36 37.40
C THR A 680 43.46 -26.34 37.57
N ASN A 681 44.22 -25.68 36.69
CA ASN A 681 45.68 -25.62 36.77
C ASN A 681 46.29 -24.30 37.28
N ASN A 682 45.50 -23.31 37.69
CA ASN A 682 46.01 -22.02 38.19
C ASN A 682 45.67 -21.73 39.67
N ALA A 683 45.45 -22.78 40.48
CA ALA A 683 45.16 -22.65 41.92
C ALA A 683 46.18 -23.36 42.81
N ALA A 684 47.46 -23.35 42.42
CA ALA A 684 48.57 -23.66 43.32
C ALA A 684 49.90 -23.18 42.70
N GLU A 685 50.31 -21.95 43.03
CA GLU A 685 51.67 -21.60 43.48
C GLU A 685 51.94 -20.09 43.34
N ASN A 686 52.24 -19.49 44.50
CA ASN A 686 53.11 -18.34 44.77
C ASN A 686 52.71 -16.92 44.29
N GLY A 687 52.63 -16.02 45.27
CA GLY A 687 52.59 -14.59 45.05
C GLY A 687 53.97 -13.96 44.91
N ASP A 688 54.05 -12.89 44.12
CA ASP A 688 54.74 -11.63 44.47
C ASP A 688 54.31 -10.55 43.46
N ALA A 689 54.44 -9.28 43.86
CA ALA A 689 54.03 -8.09 43.13
C ALA A 689 55.03 -7.67 42.02
N GLY A 690 54.55 -7.07 40.92
CA GLY A 690 55.42 -6.35 39.98
C GLY A 690 54.79 -6.01 38.61
N TYR A 691 54.92 -4.75 38.19
CA TYR A 691 54.45 -4.16 36.94
C TYR A 691 55.22 -4.60 35.66
N GLN A 692 54.54 -4.56 34.49
CA GLN A 692 54.95 -3.98 33.18
C GLN A 692 54.70 -4.84 31.91
N LEU A 693 53.96 -4.22 30.98
CA LEU A 693 54.12 -4.05 29.51
C LEU A 693 54.56 -5.21 28.59
N ASP A 694 53.63 -5.52 27.67
CA ASP A 694 53.71 -5.54 26.19
C ASP A 694 54.39 -6.68 25.38
N ASP A 695 53.69 -6.97 24.29
CA ASP A 695 54.07 -7.57 23.00
C ASP A 695 54.48 -9.06 22.90
N SER A 696 53.62 -9.87 22.27
CA SER A 696 53.86 -10.42 20.92
C SER A 696 52.98 -11.64 20.57
N MET A 697 52.20 -11.44 19.52
CA MET A 697 51.69 -12.39 18.51
C MET A 697 51.67 -13.90 18.83
N GLN A 698 50.47 -14.49 18.88
CA GLN A 698 50.24 -15.80 18.27
C GLN A 698 48.82 -15.95 17.74
N GLN A 699 48.75 -16.33 16.47
CA GLN A 699 47.57 -16.53 15.64
C GLN A 699 46.63 -17.57 16.26
N VAL A 700 45.38 -17.17 16.52
CA VAL A 700 44.27 -18.11 16.75
C VAL A 700 43.41 -18.12 15.50
N GLN A 701 43.36 -19.27 14.82
CA GLN A 701 42.43 -19.55 13.74
C GLN A 701 40.98 -19.47 14.28
N PRO A 702 40.04 -18.82 13.57
CA PRO A 702 38.66 -18.73 14.04
C PRO A 702 37.94 -20.06 13.77
N VAL A 703 37.56 -20.76 14.84
CA VAL A 703 36.49 -21.75 14.81
C VAL A 703 35.16 -20.97 14.76
N PRO A 704 34.21 -21.30 13.88
CA PRO A 704 32.97 -20.54 13.76
C PRO A 704 32.11 -20.78 15.02
N ALA A 705 32.04 -19.78 15.89
CA ALA A 705 31.05 -19.71 16.95
C ALA A 705 29.72 -19.25 16.32
N HIS A 706 28.83 -20.22 16.13
CA HIS A 706 27.41 -19.91 15.94
C HIS A 706 26.89 -19.23 17.21
N HIS A 707 26.04 -18.23 17.00
CA HIS A 707 25.38 -17.38 17.99
C HIS A 707 24.34 -18.16 18.85
N ASP A 708 24.69 -19.36 19.33
CA ASP A 708 23.80 -20.30 20.06
C ASP A 708 24.26 -20.52 21.52
N GLU A 709 24.99 -19.58 22.12
CA GLU A 709 25.59 -19.78 23.44
C GLU A 709 24.64 -19.57 24.64
N GLU A 710 23.37 -19.21 24.45
CA GLU A 710 22.41 -19.11 25.57
C GLU A 710 21.00 -19.66 25.30
N GLU A 711 20.78 -20.51 24.29
CA GLU A 711 19.47 -21.20 24.21
C GLU A 711 19.39 -22.33 25.23
N ASP A 712 18.42 -22.17 26.15
CA ASP A 712 18.06 -23.17 27.14
C ASP A 712 17.70 -24.48 26.42
N ILE A 713 18.25 -25.61 26.87
CA ILE A 713 18.01 -26.91 26.23
C ILE A 713 16.50 -27.19 26.14
N THR A 714 15.74 -26.75 27.15
CA THR A 714 14.28 -26.81 27.20
C THR A 714 13.63 -26.06 26.03
N GLU A 715 14.12 -24.88 25.66
CA GLU A 715 13.60 -24.09 24.53
C GLU A 715 13.84 -24.80 23.20
N ILE A 716 15.03 -25.39 23.02
CA ILE A 716 15.36 -26.20 21.82
C ILE A 716 14.41 -27.39 21.69
N PHE A 717 14.09 -28.08 22.79
CA PHE A 717 13.13 -29.19 22.78
C PHE A 717 11.70 -28.72 22.46
N ILE A 718 11.26 -27.58 23.01
CA ILE A 718 9.93 -27.02 22.74
C ILE A 718 9.84 -26.58 21.27
N HIS A 719 10.82 -25.84 20.77
CA HIS A 719 10.88 -25.37 19.39
C HIS A 719 10.87 -26.55 18.41
N GLN A 720 11.70 -27.57 18.64
CA GLN A 720 11.72 -28.77 17.79
C GLN A 720 10.40 -29.56 17.85
N GLY A 721 9.77 -29.61 19.03
CA GLY A 721 8.45 -30.21 19.20
C GLY A 721 7.39 -29.51 18.36
N ILE A 722 7.35 -28.18 18.41
CA ILE A 722 6.43 -27.36 17.60
C ILE A 722 6.71 -27.58 16.11
N HIS A 723 7.96 -27.46 15.67
CA HIS A 723 8.35 -27.64 14.27
C HIS A 723 7.95 -29.02 13.72
N THR A 724 8.12 -30.08 14.51
CA THR A 724 7.74 -31.45 14.09
C THR A 724 6.22 -31.59 13.96
N ILE A 725 5.45 -31.07 14.93
CA ILE A 725 3.99 -31.12 14.91
C ILE A 725 3.44 -30.30 13.73
N GLU A 726 3.96 -29.09 13.55
CA GLU A 726 3.59 -28.20 12.46
C GLU A 726 3.90 -28.82 11.10
N TYR A 727 5.07 -29.45 10.92
CA TYR A 727 5.42 -30.10 9.67
C TYR A 727 4.51 -31.28 9.34
N VAL A 728 4.25 -32.18 10.31
CA VAL A 728 3.45 -33.40 10.07
C VAL A 728 1.99 -33.05 9.80
N LEU A 729 1.38 -32.20 10.64
CA LEU A 729 -0.01 -31.76 10.44
C LEU A 729 -0.13 -30.84 9.21
N GLY A 730 0.85 -29.96 9.02
CA GLY A 730 0.97 -29.07 7.87
C GLY A 730 1.04 -29.85 6.57
N SER A 731 1.79 -30.95 6.49
CA SER A 731 1.88 -31.77 5.27
C SER A 731 0.52 -32.30 4.81
N VAL A 732 -0.33 -32.75 5.75
CA VAL A 732 -1.70 -33.20 5.46
C VAL A 732 -2.59 -32.02 5.06
N SER A 733 -2.54 -30.94 5.86
CA SER A 733 -3.35 -29.74 5.66
C SER A 733 -3.05 -29.03 4.34
N HIS A 734 -1.77 -28.84 4.01
CA HIS A 734 -1.33 -28.20 2.77
C HIS A 734 -1.69 -29.04 1.55
N THR A 735 -1.51 -30.37 1.60
CA THR A 735 -1.96 -31.26 0.51
C THR A 735 -3.47 -31.11 0.25
N ALA A 736 -4.28 -31.07 1.31
CA ALA A 736 -5.71 -30.84 1.19
C ALA A 736 -6.04 -29.41 0.68
N SER A 737 -5.29 -28.41 1.11
CA SER A 737 -5.46 -27.01 0.68
C SER A 737 -5.28 -26.83 -0.82
N TYR A 738 -4.44 -27.64 -1.49
CA TYR A 738 -4.31 -27.62 -2.95
C TYR A 738 -5.59 -27.99 -3.70
N LEU A 739 -6.60 -28.59 -3.05
CA LEU A 739 -7.93 -28.77 -3.62
C LEU A 739 -8.60 -27.43 -3.99
N ARG A 740 -8.11 -26.30 -3.48
CA ARG A 740 -8.52 -24.95 -3.94
C ARG A 740 -8.31 -24.74 -5.43
N LEU A 741 -7.26 -25.34 -6.02
CA LEU A 741 -6.98 -25.24 -7.46
C LEU A 741 -8.17 -25.78 -8.26
N TRP A 742 -8.63 -26.97 -7.87
CA TRP A 742 -9.82 -27.60 -8.42
C TRP A 742 -11.09 -26.80 -8.14
N ALA A 743 -11.33 -26.40 -6.88
CA ALA A 743 -12.56 -25.74 -6.47
C ALA A 743 -12.79 -24.42 -7.24
N LEU A 744 -11.75 -23.58 -7.36
CA LEU A 744 -11.86 -22.32 -8.10
C LEU A 744 -11.94 -22.55 -9.61
N SER A 745 -11.20 -23.50 -10.16
CA SER A 745 -11.29 -23.87 -11.58
C SER A 745 -12.68 -24.37 -11.98
N LEU A 746 -13.36 -25.12 -11.08
CA LEU A 746 -14.73 -25.58 -11.31
C LEU A 746 -15.73 -24.44 -11.16
N ALA A 747 -15.56 -23.58 -10.16
CA ALA A 747 -16.43 -22.43 -9.93
C ALA A 747 -16.36 -21.41 -11.08
N HIS A 748 -15.16 -21.15 -11.61
CA HIS A 748 -14.96 -20.27 -12.76
C HIS A 748 -15.67 -20.84 -13.99
N ALA A 749 -15.37 -22.08 -14.38
CA ALA A 749 -16.00 -22.72 -15.55
C ALA A 749 -17.54 -22.79 -15.47
N ARG A 750 -18.13 -22.81 -14.27
CA ARG A 750 -19.59 -22.76 -14.08
C ARG A 750 -20.19 -21.36 -14.21
N LYS A 751 -19.42 -20.31 -13.91
CA LYS A 751 -19.86 -18.91 -13.93
C LYS A 751 -19.49 -18.15 -15.21
N SER A 752 -18.62 -18.73 -16.04
CA SER A 752 -18.25 -18.20 -17.35
C SER A 752 -19.34 -18.21 -18.46
N PRO A 753 -20.43 -19.01 -18.44
CA PRO A 753 -21.47 -18.92 -19.46
C PRO A 753 -22.36 -17.68 -19.36
#